data_AF-A0A839R2X9-F1
#
_entry.id   AF-A0A839R2X9-F1
#
_cell.length_a   1.000
_cell.length_b   1.000
_cell.length_c   1.000
_cell.angle_alpha   90.00
_cell.angle_beta   90.00
_cell.angle_gamma   90.00
#
_symmetry.space_group_name_H-M   'P 1'
#
loop_
_entity.id
_entity.type
_entity.pdbx_description
1 polymer ?
#
loop_
_entity_poly.entity_id
_entity_poly.type
_entity_poly.pdbx_seq_one_letter_code
_entity_poly.pdbx_strand_id
1 'polypeptide(L)'
;MFNLDAVDFFYTMSAPLSYDVWGGEAVLNRIVRVIRATRPDIIITMNPSAVEGNHGNHQRAAMYAVEAYLMAGRDDVFPEHFDEGFRPWAPKRILRSGSTGKGDTGPDAIAEGFDPAVASDVVYGAWNGTESKKHGKRWSELGDLSIWDYQTQGWAAIPATPTEPAKIPTAWFTLIDSRTPLADPRSGSDALLRGATLPIDGGLDAGTILECTASSFYAVPGEDITVDITLSAPKRAVPHARAAIDLPDGWTSSGPAQFPTIAKGRTATASVTVTPSKDATPGDAVALRVNVTTKNRGTAWNTVPLRVAGAVEAILEPRPEIAEFLDWTKTLHMQQLDALVPTRRALGSGLSKETGLRITNRSATVQDAQVALTLPDGVAAEPAQHEVRALAAGESTTATLTLTNTNPDLPTANRAPDGGVYPVTITTSTASTTAALENGLYLVPHLTAVRTGGVTVDGKRSKGEYPGDPIDIGTLWEGEEVTKADASGSTWVSFDDEALHIHVDVTDDKQGALLVAEDDKQRFRTDSIEIMIDPQGTAQHTGSTFILAVVPQLDDPENGNPLGAGRDRDAHQGPLKETAPGVEVAARVKEPYTGYEIEVTVPFTVLPDAIRADSMGFNVVVYDSDTTDRTGQSRIGWSTFPGVQADPYRWGVLTLPGLPNGESNPVEPIIPRTAAQSTLSPTSIIQSATDGVPLAGRPPLPAGTIALTNLTGAGRDRATVELTVSEAGAGGELRLFLWDPEKRRTLGTALIHGLGAGKQTVSVRLDDTVQTLVAAASLVKDEAVAAAATEGAF
;
A
#
# COMPACT_ATOMS: atom_id res chain seq x y z
N MET A 1 -6.04 17.38 9.44
CA MET A 1 -5.28 16.32 8.76
C MET A 1 -3.86 16.42 9.29
N PHE A 2 -3.36 15.36 9.95
CA PHE A 2 -2.01 15.39 10.51
C PHE A 2 -1.03 14.76 9.51
N ASN A 3 -0.23 15.58 8.83
CA ASN A 3 0.81 15.10 7.92
C ASN A 3 2.04 14.71 8.74
N LEU A 4 2.61 13.52 8.52
CA LEU A 4 3.69 12.98 9.37
C LEU A 4 5.10 13.29 8.85
N ASP A 5 5.23 14.14 7.82
CA ASP A 5 6.47 14.44 7.11
C ASP A 5 7.23 13.18 6.64
N ALA A 6 6.49 12.12 6.27
CA ALA A 6 7.05 10.98 5.56
C ALA A 6 7.10 11.33 4.07
N VAL A 7 8.22 11.04 3.40
CA VAL A 7 8.44 11.41 2.00
C VAL A 7 7.64 10.51 1.07
N ASP A 8 7.02 11.09 0.05
CA ASP A 8 6.53 10.35 -1.12
C ASP A 8 7.61 10.39 -2.20
N PHE A 9 8.41 9.32 -2.30
CA PHE A 9 9.71 9.35 -3.00
C PHE A 9 9.66 8.87 -4.45
N PHE A 10 8.78 7.91 -4.77
CA PHE A 10 8.32 7.53 -6.11
C PHE A 10 7.28 6.39 -6.01
N TYR A 11 6.70 6.00 -7.15
CA TYR A 11 5.78 4.86 -7.25
C TYR A 11 6.51 3.53 -7.01
N THR A 12 6.25 2.89 -5.86
CA THR A 12 6.77 1.56 -5.50
C THR A 12 5.63 0.67 -5.03
N MET A 13 5.80 -0.65 -5.16
CA MET A 13 4.91 -1.65 -4.58
C MET A 13 5.50 -2.34 -3.35
N SER A 14 6.67 -1.88 -2.87
CA SER A 14 7.41 -2.48 -1.77
C SER A 14 7.20 -1.81 -0.42
N ALA A 15 6.50 -2.48 0.49
CA ALA A 15 6.37 -2.03 1.87
C ALA A 15 7.73 -2.00 2.63
N PRO A 16 8.63 -2.99 2.45
CA PRO A 16 9.97 -2.95 3.07
C PRO A 16 10.79 -1.74 2.64
N LEU A 17 10.83 -1.41 1.34
CA LEU A 17 11.53 -0.20 0.87
C LEU A 17 10.95 1.08 1.50
N SER A 18 9.62 1.12 1.64
CA SER A 18 8.92 2.26 2.27
C SER A 18 9.27 2.38 3.75
N TYR A 19 9.41 1.25 4.47
CA TYR A 19 9.87 1.22 5.86
C TYR A 19 11.26 1.87 5.99
N ASP A 20 12.20 1.46 5.15
CA ASP A 20 13.59 1.93 5.19
C ASP A 20 13.69 3.43 4.85
N VAL A 21 13.03 3.87 3.78
CA VAL A 21 13.04 5.29 3.35
C VAL A 21 12.42 6.19 4.41
N TRP A 22 11.39 5.72 5.12
CA TRP A 22 10.72 6.48 6.17
C TRP A 22 11.44 6.45 7.53
N GLY A 23 12.57 5.75 7.63
CA GLY A 23 13.36 5.67 8.86
C GLY A 23 12.77 4.72 9.90
N GLY A 24 12.10 3.66 9.45
CA GLY A 24 11.51 2.61 10.29
C GLY A 24 10.55 3.13 11.35
N GLU A 25 10.77 2.74 12.60
CA GLU A 25 9.89 3.07 13.74
C GLU A 25 9.70 4.57 14.00
N ALA A 26 10.49 5.47 13.40
CA ALA A 26 10.33 6.91 13.56
C ALA A 26 8.93 7.40 13.15
N VAL A 27 8.35 6.86 12.07
CA VAL A 27 6.98 7.20 11.66
C VAL A 27 5.95 6.56 12.58
N LEU A 28 6.17 5.32 13.03
CA LEU A 28 5.30 4.67 14.02
C LEU A 28 5.24 5.47 15.33
N ASN A 29 6.38 5.97 15.82
CA ASN A 29 6.47 6.85 16.99
C ASN A 29 5.58 8.09 16.82
N ARG A 30 5.66 8.75 15.65
CA ARG A 30 4.82 9.92 15.32
C ARG A 30 3.32 9.57 15.29
N ILE A 31 2.96 8.44 14.70
CA ILE A 31 1.56 7.96 14.65
C ILE A 31 1.03 7.70 16.06
N VAL A 32 1.79 6.99 16.90
CA VAL A 32 1.41 6.72 18.30
C VAL A 32 1.26 8.02 19.08
N ARG A 33 2.15 9.01 18.89
CA ARG A 33 2.02 10.33 19.50
C ARG A 33 0.72 11.02 19.09
N VAL A 34 0.38 11.02 17.79
CA VAL A 34 -0.88 11.58 17.28
C VAL A 34 -2.10 10.86 17.87
N ILE A 35 -2.08 9.53 17.97
CA ILE A 35 -3.16 8.75 18.60
C ILE A 35 -3.32 9.12 20.08
N ARG A 36 -2.23 9.23 20.84
CA ARG A 36 -2.29 9.58 22.27
C ARG A 36 -2.74 11.03 22.50
N ALA A 37 -2.43 11.94 21.57
CA ALA A 37 -2.87 13.33 21.59
C ALA A 37 -4.37 13.46 21.24
N THR A 38 -4.82 12.78 20.17
CA THR A 38 -6.17 12.94 19.62
C THR A 38 -7.20 11.96 20.21
N ARG A 39 -6.73 10.86 20.81
CA ARG A 39 -7.52 9.82 21.47
C ARG A 39 -8.68 9.27 20.61
N PRO A 40 -8.41 8.77 19.39
CA PRO A 40 -9.45 8.27 18.51
C PRO A 40 -10.04 6.97 19.05
N ASP A 41 -11.36 6.83 18.97
CA ASP A 41 -12.04 5.58 19.31
C ASP A 41 -11.90 4.52 18.20
N ILE A 42 -11.76 4.93 16.95
CA ILE A 42 -11.74 4.05 15.78
C ILE A 42 -10.62 4.48 14.84
N ILE A 43 -9.89 3.51 14.32
CA ILE A 43 -8.92 3.69 13.24
C ILE A 43 -9.50 3.06 11.98
N ILE A 44 -9.49 3.80 10.87
CA ILE A 44 -9.76 3.27 9.53
C ILE A 44 -8.45 3.35 8.75
N THR A 45 -8.05 2.25 8.15
CA THR A 45 -6.77 2.11 7.42
C THR A 45 -6.99 1.59 5.99
N MET A 46 -5.93 1.60 5.18
CA MET A 46 -5.90 1.00 3.84
C MET A 46 -5.57 -0.50 3.91
N ASN A 47 -5.46 -1.16 2.76
CA ASN A 47 -5.02 -2.56 2.71
C ASN A 47 -3.52 -2.67 3.09
N PRO A 48 -3.15 -3.40 4.17
CA PRO A 48 -1.75 -3.56 4.56
C PRO A 48 -0.96 -4.54 3.68
N SER A 49 -1.63 -5.24 2.77
CA SER A 49 -1.05 -6.40 2.09
C SER A 49 -0.50 -6.09 0.69
N ALA A 50 0.54 -6.83 0.29
CA ALA A 50 1.17 -6.74 -1.02
C ALA A 50 0.33 -7.45 -2.10
N VAL A 51 -0.82 -6.87 -2.43
CA VAL A 51 -1.67 -7.28 -3.56
C VAL A 51 -1.34 -6.46 -4.80
N GLU A 52 -1.68 -7.02 -5.96
CA GLU A 52 -1.50 -6.38 -7.25
C GLU A 52 -2.12 -4.97 -7.27
N GLY A 53 -1.36 -3.99 -7.74
CA GLY A 53 -1.76 -2.57 -7.79
C GLY A 53 -1.72 -1.81 -6.46
N ASN A 54 -1.48 -2.45 -5.31
CA ASN A 54 -1.37 -1.73 -4.04
C ASN A 54 0.05 -1.17 -3.83
N HIS A 55 0.17 0.14 -3.57
CA HIS A 55 1.48 0.79 -3.46
C HIS A 55 2.15 0.48 -2.11
N GLY A 56 3.48 0.35 -2.11
CA GLY A 56 4.29 0.06 -0.93
C GLY A 56 4.10 1.10 0.19
N ASN A 57 3.96 2.38 -0.18
CA ASN A 57 3.64 3.45 0.76
C ASN A 57 2.28 3.21 1.46
N HIS A 58 1.25 2.81 0.70
CA HIS A 58 -0.07 2.49 1.27
C HIS A 58 -0.03 1.25 2.17
N GLN A 59 0.62 0.20 1.70
CA GLN A 59 0.83 -1.04 2.45
C GLN A 59 1.49 -0.73 3.80
N ARG A 60 2.64 -0.04 3.80
CA ARG A 60 3.39 0.26 5.02
C ARG A 60 2.65 1.22 5.95
N ALA A 61 1.97 2.24 5.42
CA ALA A 61 1.12 3.11 6.23
C ALA A 61 0.00 2.32 6.92
N ALA A 62 -0.59 1.34 6.23
CA ALA A 62 -1.61 0.48 6.80
C ALA A 62 -1.06 -0.51 7.83
N MET A 63 0.13 -1.06 7.63
CA MET A 63 0.84 -1.85 8.65
C MET A 63 1.10 -1.02 9.91
N TYR A 64 1.57 0.23 9.77
CA TYR A 64 1.75 1.14 10.92
C TYR A 64 0.43 1.42 11.65
N ALA A 65 -0.70 1.51 10.94
CA ALA A 65 -2.00 1.70 11.59
C ALA A 65 -2.39 0.51 12.47
N VAL A 66 -2.12 -0.72 12.03
CA VAL A 66 -2.35 -1.95 12.80
C VAL A 66 -1.41 -2.01 14.02
N GLU A 67 -0.12 -1.74 13.82
CA GLU A 67 0.86 -1.65 14.90
C GLU A 67 0.47 -0.60 15.94
N ALA A 68 0.14 0.62 15.50
CA ALA A 68 -0.25 1.70 16.39
C ALA A 68 -1.56 1.43 17.13
N TYR A 69 -2.53 0.75 16.49
CA TYR A 69 -3.75 0.26 17.15
C TYR A 69 -3.42 -0.70 18.31
N LEU A 70 -2.43 -1.58 18.15
CA LEU A 70 -1.98 -2.52 19.19
C LEU A 70 -1.11 -1.84 20.26
N MET A 71 -0.32 -0.83 19.88
CA MET A 71 0.74 -0.28 20.72
C MET A 71 0.37 1.00 21.48
N ALA A 72 -0.50 1.87 20.96
CA ALA A 72 -0.72 3.20 21.54
C ALA A 72 -1.28 3.19 22.98
N GLY A 73 -1.96 2.09 23.35
CA GLY A 73 -2.51 1.85 24.69
C GLY A 73 -1.52 1.28 25.70
N ARG A 74 -0.29 0.94 25.29
CA ARG A 74 0.73 0.36 26.16
C ARG A 74 1.61 1.44 26.78
N ASP A 75 2.11 1.18 27.98
CA ASP A 75 3.02 2.08 28.71
C ASP A 75 4.50 1.78 28.47
N ASP A 76 4.83 0.60 27.95
CA ASP A 76 6.19 0.17 27.58
C ASP A 76 6.62 0.62 26.17
N VAL A 77 5.69 1.16 25.37
CA VAL A 77 5.97 1.64 24.01
C VAL A 77 6.08 3.16 23.96
N PHE A 78 7.20 3.69 23.45
CA PHE A 78 7.51 5.12 23.41
C PHE A 78 7.21 5.87 24.73
N PRO A 79 7.84 5.47 25.87
CA PRO A 79 7.55 6.04 27.18
C PRO A 79 7.90 7.54 27.28
N GLU A 80 8.78 8.06 26.40
CA GLU A 80 9.14 9.47 26.32
C GLU A 80 7.93 10.39 26.08
N HIS A 81 6.85 9.87 25.47
CA HIS A 81 5.60 10.62 25.27
C HIS A 81 4.95 11.05 26.60
N PHE A 82 5.25 10.38 27.72
CA PHE A 82 4.65 10.73 29.01
C PHE A 82 5.28 11.97 29.63
N ASP A 83 6.57 12.20 29.37
CA ASP A 83 7.27 13.42 29.75
C ASP A 83 6.78 14.61 28.93
N GLU A 84 6.30 14.34 27.70
CA GLU A 84 5.62 15.30 26.82
C GLU A 84 4.15 15.58 27.24
N GLY A 85 3.63 14.88 28.25
CA GLY A 85 2.28 15.06 28.79
C GLY A 85 1.19 14.17 28.17
N PHE A 86 1.55 13.28 27.24
CA PHE A 86 0.60 12.31 26.68
C PHE A 86 0.37 11.14 27.64
N ARG A 87 -0.69 10.37 27.38
CA ARG A 87 -1.05 9.17 28.18
C ARG A 87 -1.38 8.02 27.24
N PRO A 88 -1.21 6.76 27.66
CA PRO A 88 -1.62 5.62 26.87
C PRO A 88 -3.09 5.74 26.46
N TRP A 89 -3.39 5.41 25.21
CA TRP A 89 -4.73 5.39 24.67
C TRP A 89 -4.89 4.19 23.74
N ALA A 90 -5.78 3.27 24.09
CA ALA A 90 -6.12 2.12 23.26
C ALA A 90 -7.35 2.47 22.40
N PRO A 91 -7.21 2.65 21.07
CA PRO A 91 -8.36 2.78 20.19
C PRO A 91 -9.26 1.54 20.31
N LYS A 92 -10.56 1.68 20.16
CA LYS A 92 -11.51 0.59 20.44
C LYS A 92 -11.72 -0.36 19.28
N ARG A 93 -11.42 0.08 18.05
CA ARG A 93 -11.65 -0.69 16.82
C ARG A 93 -10.68 -0.26 15.72
N ILE A 94 -10.31 -1.20 14.87
CA ILE A 94 -9.60 -0.93 13.62
C ILE A 94 -10.33 -1.62 12.45
N LEU A 95 -10.52 -0.88 11.36
CA LEU A 95 -11.12 -1.37 10.13
C LEU A 95 -10.23 -1.03 8.93
N ARG A 96 -10.29 -1.86 7.91
CA ARG A 96 -9.78 -1.56 6.58
C ARG A 96 -10.89 -0.92 5.74
N SER A 97 -10.58 0.13 4.99
CA SER A 97 -11.42 0.60 3.91
C SER A 97 -11.42 -0.41 2.75
N GLY A 98 -12.60 -0.65 2.16
CA GLY A 98 -12.79 -1.65 1.13
C GLY A 98 -13.02 -3.06 1.68
N SER A 99 -13.68 -3.88 0.88
CA SER A 99 -14.02 -5.26 1.19
C SER A 99 -13.88 -6.13 -0.07
N THR A 100 -13.65 -7.43 0.11
CA THR A 100 -13.59 -8.40 -0.99
C THR A 100 -14.87 -9.23 -0.95
N GLY A 101 -15.63 -9.28 -2.03
CA GLY A 101 -16.93 -9.95 -2.08
C GLY A 101 -17.95 -9.15 -2.89
N LYS A 102 -19.23 -9.28 -2.55
CA LYS A 102 -20.33 -8.62 -3.25
C LYS A 102 -21.13 -7.73 -2.29
N GLY A 103 -21.37 -6.50 -2.69
CA GLY A 103 -22.24 -5.58 -1.97
C GLY A 103 -22.88 -4.60 -2.95
N ASP A 104 -24.14 -4.25 -2.70
CA ASP A 104 -24.93 -3.43 -3.61
C ASP A 104 -24.69 -1.92 -3.43
N THR A 105 -25.17 -1.15 -4.41
CA THR A 105 -25.28 0.31 -4.34
C THR A 105 -26.66 0.72 -3.86
N GLY A 106 -26.79 1.97 -3.41
CA GLY A 106 -28.08 2.54 -3.06
C GLY A 106 -28.45 2.46 -1.57
N PRO A 107 -29.58 3.08 -1.20
CA PRO A 107 -29.93 3.32 0.20
C PRO A 107 -30.25 2.04 0.98
N ASP A 108 -30.69 0.97 0.31
CA ASP A 108 -31.08 -0.30 0.93
C ASP A 108 -29.90 -1.29 1.07
N ALA A 109 -28.78 -1.02 0.40
CA ALA A 109 -27.63 -1.93 0.33
C ALA A 109 -27.09 -2.34 1.71
N ILE A 110 -27.13 -1.45 2.71
CA ILE A 110 -26.67 -1.77 4.07
C ILE A 110 -27.59 -2.80 4.73
N ALA A 111 -28.91 -2.67 4.56
CA ALA A 111 -29.87 -3.59 5.15
C ALA A 111 -29.84 -4.97 4.48
N GLU A 112 -29.58 -5.00 3.17
CA GLU A 112 -29.32 -6.22 2.40
C GLU A 112 -28.02 -6.90 2.85
N GLY A 113 -27.00 -6.09 3.12
CA GLY A 113 -25.71 -6.50 3.67
C GLY A 113 -24.65 -6.75 2.60
N PHE A 114 -23.48 -7.19 3.05
CA PHE A 114 -22.36 -7.57 2.19
C PHE A 114 -22.15 -9.08 2.27
N ASP A 115 -21.85 -9.70 1.13
CA ASP A 115 -21.48 -11.11 0.99
C ASP A 115 -19.94 -11.21 0.84
N PRO A 116 -19.19 -11.46 1.94
CA PRO A 116 -17.74 -11.45 1.89
C PRO A 116 -17.17 -12.69 1.20
N ALA A 117 -16.11 -12.49 0.42
CA ALA A 117 -15.35 -13.60 -0.18
C ALA A 117 -14.64 -14.46 0.88
N VAL A 118 -14.28 -13.86 2.02
CA VAL A 118 -13.77 -14.56 3.19
C VAL A 118 -14.88 -14.63 4.23
N ALA A 119 -15.44 -15.82 4.47
CA ALA A 119 -16.62 -16.00 5.32
C ALA A 119 -16.45 -15.52 6.78
N SER A 120 -15.21 -15.35 7.25
CA SER A 120 -14.94 -14.81 8.59
C SER A 120 -14.96 -13.28 8.67
N ASP A 121 -15.02 -12.57 7.55
CA ASP A 121 -14.99 -11.10 7.53
C ASP A 121 -16.31 -10.50 8.05
N VAL A 122 -16.18 -9.49 8.91
CA VAL A 122 -17.31 -8.64 9.33
C VAL A 122 -17.22 -7.33 8.57
N VAL A 123 -18.19 -7.07 7.69
CA VAL A 123 -18.17 -5.94 6.77
C VAL A 123 -19.29 -4.96 7.09
N TYR A 124 -18.93 -3.70 7.36
CA TYR A 124 -19.85 -2.59 7.60
C TYR A 124 -19.99 -1.71 6.36
N GLY A 125 -21.16 -1.12 6.15
CA GLY A 125 -21.43 -0.21 5.04
C GLY A 125 -21.84 1.19 5.50
N ALA A 126 -21.53 2.19 4.68
CA ALA A 126 -22.05 3.55 4.81
C ALA A 126 -22.46 4.09 3.42
N TRP A 127 -23.74 4.39 3.24
CA TRP A 127 -24.26 4.83 1.94
C TRP A 127 -23.90 6.30 1.68
N ASN A 128 -23.19 6.56 0.57
CA ASN A 128 -22.65 7.89 0.27
C ASN A 128 -23.72 8.90 -0.16
N GLY A 129 -24.95 8.44 -0.44
CA GLY A 129 -26.05 9.32 -0.82
C GLY A 129 -26.67 10.11 0.32
N THR A 130 -26.24 9.87 1.57
CA THR A 130 -26.71 10.59 2.75
C THR A 130 -26.32 12.07 2.67
N GLU A 131 -27.28 12.97 2.93
CA GLU A 131 -27.03 14.42 2.97
C GLU A 131 -26.25 14.84 4.22
N SER A 132 -25.21 15.64 4.00
CA SER A 132 -24.48 16.31 5.06
C SER A 132 -25.19 17.59 5.49
N LYS A 133 -25.76 17.58 6.70
CA LYS A 133 -26.43 18.76 7.30
C LYS A 133 -25.52 20.00 7.38
N LYS A 134 -24.22 19.79 7.59
CA LYS A 134 -23.24 20.88 7.71
C LYS A 134 -22.95 21.56 6.38
N HIS A 135 -22.92 20.79 5.30
CA HIS A 135 -22.44 21.25 4.00
C HIS A 135 -23.55 21.46 2.97
N GLY A 136 -24.77 20.98 3.24
CA GLY A 136 -25.89 21.06 2.30
C GLY A 136 -25.66 20.27 1.01
N LYS A 137 -24.83 19.23 1.07
CA LYS A 137 -24.41 18.36 -0.05
C LYS A 137 -24.45 16.91 0.38
N ARG A 138 -24.59 15.97 -0.56
CA ARG A 138 -24.41 14.53 -0.27
C ARG A 138 -22.95 14.23 0.04
N TRP A 139 -22.69 13.17 0.81
CA TRP A 139 -21.31 12.73 1.04
C TRP A 139 -20.61 12.31 -0.25
N SER A 140 -21.34 11.72 -1.22
CA SER A 140 -20.80 11.44 -2.55
C SER A 140 -20.31 12.68 -3.28
N GLU A 141 -21.10 13.77 -3.26
CA GLU A 141 -20.73 15.03 -3.89
C GLU A 141 -19.52 15.69 -3.21
N LEU A 142 -19.42 15.60 -1.87
CA LEU A 142 -18.22 16.06 -1.15
C LEU A 142 -17.01 15.19 -1.48
N GLY A 143 -17.21 13.89 -1.69
CA GLY A 143 -16.19 12.96 -2.15
C GLY A 143 -15.65 13.35 -3.53
N ASP A 144 -16.54 13.61 -4.48
CA ASP A 144 -16.17 14.06 -5.84
C ASP A 144 -15.31 15.33 -5.79
N LEU A 145 -15.74 16.34 -5.01
CA LEU A 145 -14.98 17.58 -4.84
C LEU A 145 -13.58 17.32 -4.24
N SER A 146 -13.46 16.39 -3.30
CA SER A 146 -12.17 16.02 -2.72
C SER A 146 -11.28 15.26 -3.69
N ILE A 147 -11.86 14.42 -4.55
CA ILE A 147 -11.11 13.69 -5.59
C ILE A 147 -10.56 14.67 -6.62
N TRP A 148 -11.34 15.68 -6.99
CA TRP A 148 -10.92 16.67 -7.98
C TRP A 148 -9.82 17.63 -7.52
N ASP A 149 -9.53 17.68 -6.21
CA ASP A 149 -8.36 18.42 -5.69
C ASP A 149 -7.02 17.71 -6.03
N TYR A 150 -7.03 16.42 -6.41
CA TYR A 150 -5.82 15.66 -6.80
C TYR A 150 -5.45 15.85 -8.29
N GLN A 151 -5.37 17.11 -8.73
CA GLN A 151 -5.12 17.49 -10.14
C GLN A 151 -3.81 16.92 -10.70
N THR A 152 -2.73 16.92 -9.92
CA THR A 152 -1.42 16.40 -10.34
C THR A 152 -1.38 14.89 -10.53
N GLN A 153 -2.43 14.18 -10.11
CA GLN A 153 -2.64 12.75 -10.34
C GLN A 153 -3.67 12.49 -11.46
N GLY A 154 -4.18 13.53 -12.12
CA GLY A 154 -5.21 13.43 -13.17
C GLY A 154 -6.63 13.20 -12.64
N TRP A 155 -6.83 13.12 -11.33
CA TRP A 155 -8.12 12.72 -10.73
C TRP A 155 -9.23 13.77 -10.90
N ALA A 156 -8.88 15.00 -11.26
CA ALA A 156 -9.83 16.05 -11.60
C ALA A 156 -10.71 15.71 -12.83
N ALA A 157 -10.29 14.76 -13.66
CA ALA A 157 -11.07 14.29 -14.81
C ALA A 157 -12.06 13.16 -14.47
N ILE A 158 -12.01 12.60 -13.26
CA ILE A 158 -12.90 11.49 -12.86
C ILE A 158 -14.37 11.98 -12.89
N PRO A 159 -15.28 11.29 -13.59
CA PRO A 159 -16.68 11.68 -13.64
C PRO A 159 -17.32 11.75 -12.25
N ALA A 160 -18.26 12.69 -12.08
CA ALA A 160 -19.00 12.82 -10.83
C ALA A 160 -19.81 11.56 -10.51
N THR A 161 -19.98 11.28 -9.22
CA THR A 161 -20.82 10.17 -8.75
C THR A 161 -22.27 10.32 -9.26
N PRO A 162 -22.95 9.24 -9.68
CA PRO A 162 -24.35 9.31 -10.11
C PRO A 162 -25.26 9.96 -9.07
N THR A 163 -26.28 10.70 -9.51
CA THR A 163 -27.22 11.35 -8.59
C THR A 163 -28.47 10.51 -8.27
N GLU A 164 -28.72 9.47 -9.05
CA GLU A 164 -29.81 8.52 -8.84
C GLU A 164 -29.53 7.68 -7.57
N PRO A 165 -30.38 7.72 -6.53
CA PRO A 165 -30.09 7.07 -5.25
C PRO A 165 -29.63 5.62 -5.36
N ALA A 166 -30.30 4.81 -6.20
CA ALA A 166 -29.99 3.39 -6.40
C ALA A 166 -28.59 3.13 -7.00
N LYS A 167 -28.00 4.11 -7.69
CA LYS A 167 -26.67 4.02 -8.31
C LYS A 167 -25.57 4.68 -7.49
N ILE A 168 -25.91 5.35 -6.38
CA ILE A 168 -24.91 5.97 -5.51
C ILE A 168 -24.16 4.86 -4.75
N PRO A 169 -22.81 4.82 -4.82
CA PRO A 169 -22.01 3.80 -4.15
C PRO A 169 -22.19 3.78 -2.63
N THR A 170 -22.00 2.59 -2.06
CA THR A 170 -21.87 2.38 -0.62
C THR A 170 -20.39 2.16 -0.31
N ALA A 171 -19.86 2.89 0.67
CA ALA A 171 -18.51 2.64 1.17
C ALA A 171 -18.54 1.42 2.11
N TRP A 172 -17.69 0.44 1.85
CA TRP A 172 -17.59 -0.79 2.65
C TRP A 172 -16.30 -0.82 3.46
N PHE A 173 -16.36 -1.39 4.67
CA PHE A 173 -15.26 -1.45 5.61
C PHE A 173 -15.17 -2.83 6.25
N THR A 174 -14.04 -3.51 6.12
CA THR A 174 -13.78 -4.81 6.75
C THR A 174 -13.19 -4.61 8.15
N LEU A 175 -13.78 -5.23 9.17
CA LEU A 175 -13.24 -5.24 10.52
C LEU A 175 -11.90 -5.99 10.56
N ILE A 176 -10.85 -5.36 11.09
CA ILE A 176 -9.56 -6.03 11.37
C ILE A 176 -9.57 -6.58 12.80
N ASP A 177 -9.94 -5.73 13.77
CA ASP A 177 -10.05 -6.10 15.19
C ASP A 177 -10.96 -5.13 15.97
N SER A 178 -11.53 -5.59 17.09
CA SER A 178 -12.38 -4.80 17.98
C SER A 178 -12.18 -5.19 19.46
N ARG A 179 -11.95 -4.18 20.30
CA ARG A 179 -11.94 -4.29 21.76
C ARG A 179 -13.32 -4.13 22.40
N THR A 180 -14.32 -3.80 21.60
CA THR A 180 -15.67 -3.46 22.06
C THR A 180 -16.74 -4.31 21.39
N PRO A 181 -17.92 -4.45 22.01
CA PRO A 181 -19.05 -5.14 21.41
C PRO A 181 -19.34 -4.63 19.99
N LEU A 182 -19.67 -5.56 19.10
CA LEU A 182 -20.06 -5.28 17.72
C LEU A 182 -21.57 -5.06 17.63
N ALA A 183 -21.99 -4.16 16.75
CA ALA A 183 -23.38 -4.08 16.30
C ALA A 183 -23.58 -4.94 15.05
N ASP A 184 -24.83 -5.30 14.77
CA ASP A 184 -25.20 -5.92 13.50
C ASP A 184 -24.80 -4.99 12.33
N PRO A 185 -23.94 -5.43 11.40
CA PRO A 185 -23.50 -4.61 10.28
C PRO A 185 -24.63 -4.12 9.38
N ARG A 186 -25.78 -4.81 9.38
CA ARG A 186 -26.97 -4.46 8.58
C ARG A 186 -27.87 -3.40 9.25
N SER A 187 -27.54 -2.98 10.46
CA SER A 187 -28.41 -2.11 11.28
C SER A 187 -28.28 -0.60 10.99
N GLY A 188 -27.56 -0.21 9.94
CA GLY A 188 -27.47 1.16 9.43
C GLY A 188 -26.04 1.68 9.23
N SER A 189 -25.91 2.85 8.57
CA SER A 189 -24.61 3.46 8.20
C SER A 189 -23.70 3.79 9.38
N ASP A 190 -24.25 3.92 10.58
CA ASP A 190 -23.51 4.20 11.82
C ASP A 190 -23.19 2.92 12.62
N ALA A 191 -23.55 1.73 12.12
CA ALA A 191 -23.35 0.47 12.84
C ALA A 191 -21.88 0.25 13.23
N LEU A 192 -20.94 0.65 12.38
CA LEU A 192 -19.49 0.56 12.67
C LEU A 192 -19.05 1.45 13.84
N LEU A 193 -19.83 2.47 14.22
CA LEU A 193 -19.57 3.35 15.36
C LEU A 193 -20.15 2.83 16.67
N ARG A 194 -21.19 1.99 16.59
CA ARG A 194 -21.90 1.46 17.76
C ARG A 194 -21.02 0.45 18.52
N GLY A 195 -21.09 0.49 19.84
CA GLY A 195 -20.23 -0.25 20.78
C GLY A 195 -18.92 0.46 21.10
N ALA A 196 -18.29 1.07 20.09
CA ALA A 196 -17.05 1.83 20.23
C ALA A 196 -17.32 3.28 20.68
N THR A 197 -18.03 4.05 19.86
CA THR A 197 -18.31 5.49 20.08
C THR A 197 -19.76 5.73 20.47
N LEU A 198 -20.69 5.02 19.84
CA LEU A 198 -22.14 5.12 20.08
C LEU A 198 -22.66 3.92 20.89
N PRO A 199 -23.78 4.04 21.62
CA PRO A 199 -24.41 2.89 22.26
C PRO A 199 -24.95 1.89 21.23
N ILE A 200 -25.13 0.63 21.65
CA ILE A 200 -25.87 -0.40 20.92
C ILE A 200 -27.25 -0.51 21.57
N ASP A 201 -28.32 -0.49 20.77
CA ASP A 201 -29.68 -0.67 21.27
C ASP A 201 -29.85 -2.07 21.88
N GLY A 202 -30.30 -2.13 23.14
CA GLY A 202 -30.37 -3.38 23.91
C GLY A 202 -29.00 -3.97 24.31
N GLY A 203 -27.90 -3.27 24.01
CA GLY A 203 -26.55 -3.70 24.28
C GLY A 203 -26.05 -3.41 25.71
N LEU A 204 -24.86 -3.90 26.02
CA LEU A 204 -24.13 -3.49 27.24
C LEU A 204 -23.78 -1.99 27.22
N ASP A 205 -23.48 -1.43 28.40
CA ASP A 205 -23.16 0.00 28.56
C ASP A 205 -22.02 0.43 27.62
N ALA A 206 -22.20 1.57 26.92
CA ALA A 206 -21.18 2.13 26.03
C ALA A 206 -19.83 2.33 26.75
N GLY A 207 -18.76 1.80 26.13
CA GLY A 207 -17.40 1.75 26.68
C GLY A 207 -17.00 0.40 27.27
N THR A 208 -17.94 -0.54 27.45
CA THR A 208 -17.64 -1.94 27.81
C THR A 208 -16.61 -2.53 26.86
N ILE A 209 -15.57 -3.15 27.41
CA ILE A 209 -14.59 -3.93 26.62
C ILE A 209 -15.09 -5.37 26.55
N LEU A 210 -15.10 -5.93 25.34
CA LEU A 210 -15.35 -7.33 25.06
C LEU A 210 -14.30 -7.77 24.03
N GLU A 211 -13.20 -8.33 24.51
CA GLU A 211 -12.11 -8.85 23.68
C GLU A 211 -12.20 -10.38 23.66
N CYS A 212 -12.06 -10.97 22.47
CA CYS A 212 -12.11 -12.41 22.28
C CYS A 212 -10.91 -12.84 21.45
N THR A 213 -10.09 -13.75 21.96
CA THR A 213 -8.85 -14.20 21.30
C THR A 213 -8.75 -15.72 21.33
N ALA A 214 -8.37 -16.33 20.22
CA ALA A 214 -8.06 -17.76 20.16
C ALA A 214 -6.57 -18.02 20.41
N SER A 215 -6.25 -19.18 21.00
CA SER A 215 -4.88 -19.64 21.19
C SER A 215 -4.14 -19.93 19.88
N SER A 216 -4.88 -20.11 18.78
CA SER A 216 -4.37 -20.30 17.43
C SER A 216 -5.39 -19.75 16.42
N PHE A 217 -4.91 -19.13 15.34
CA PHE A 217 -5.75 -18.79 14.18
C PHE A 217 -6.10 -20.04 13.35
N TYR A 218 -5.21 -21.01 13.30
CA TYR A 218 -5.40 -22.26 12.55
C TYR A 218 -6.12 -23.29 13.43
N ALA A 219 -7.27 -23.73 12.95
CA ALA A 219 -8.10 -24.75 13.58
C ALA A 219 -7.86 -26.11 12.92
N VAL A 220 -7.10 -26.99 13.58
CA VAL A 220 -6.83 -28.34 13.07
C VAL A 220 -7.99 -29.27 13.47
N PRO A 221 -8.63 -29.99 12.52
CA PRO A 221 -9.70 -30.94 12.80
C PRO A 221 -9.40 -31.89 13.97
N GLY A 222 -10.25 -31.84 15.01
CA GLY A 222 -10.13 -32.69 16.20
C GLY A 222 -9.12 -32.23 17.26
N GLU A 223 -8.41 -31.11 17.09
CA GLU A 223 -7.52 -30.53 18.10
C GLU A 223 -8.18 -29.35 18.84
N ASP A 224 -7.98 -29.28 20.15
CA ASP A 224 -8.58 -28.24 20.97
C ASP A 224 -7.93 -26.86 20.76
N ILE A 225 -8.77 -25.84 20.67
CA ILE A 225 -8.38 -24.42 20.67
C ILE A 225 -9.00 -23.77 21.91
N THR A 226 -8.25 -22.90 22.58
CA THR A 226 -8.78 -22.11 23.69
C THR A 226 -9.21 -20.74 23.18
N VAL A 227 -10.45 -20.35 23.46
CA VAL A 227 -10.97 -18.99 23.22
C VAL A 227 -11.06 -18.25 24.55
N ASP A 228 -10.20 -17.26 24.72
CA ASP A 228 -10.20 -16.36 25.88
C ASP A 228 -11.16 -15.19 25.63
N ILE A 229 -12.03 -14.94 26.61
CA ILE A 229 -13.07 -13.91 26.55
C ILE A 229 -12.83 -12.95 27.72
N THR A 230 -12.47 -11.71 27.41
CA THR A 230 -12.19 -10.66 28.39
C THR A 230 -13.30 -9.62 28.39
N LEU A 231 -13.90 -9.39 29.56
CA LEU A 231 -15.01 -8.47 29.75
C LEU A 231 -14.64 -7.41 30.80
N SER A 232 -14.77 -6.13 30.45
CA SER A 232 -14.55 -5.01 31.38
C SER A 232 -15.81 -4.21 31.63
N ALA A 233 -16.02 -3.81 32.88
CA ALA A 233 -17.20 -3.12 33.38
C ALA A 233 -16.89 -1.66 33.76
N PRO A 234 -16.61 -0.75 32.82
CA PRO A 234 -15.99 0.54 33.14
C PRO A 234 -16.92 1.49 33.90
N LYS A 235 -18.21 1.52 33.56
CA LYS A 235 -19.19 2.49 34.10
C LYS A 235 -20.04 1.91 35.20
N ARG A 236 -20.51 0.66 35.06
CA ARG A 236 -21.40 -0.03 35.99
C ARG A 236 -21.02 -1.51 36.06
N ALA A 237 -21.35 -2.14 37.18
CA ALA A 237 -21.10 -3.55 37.37
C ALA A 237 -21.90 -4.41 36.36
N VAL A 238 -21.27 -5.45 35.85
CA VAL A 238 -21.86 -6.45 34.95
C VAL A 238 -22.13 -7.73 35.76
N PRO A 239 -23.38 -8.02 36.15
CA PRO A 239 -23.69 -9.12 37.04
C PRO A 239 -23.82 -10.43 36.27
N HIS A 240 -23.05 -11.43 36.69
CA HIS A 240 -23.19 -12.83 36.27
C HIS A 240 -23.32 -13.00 34.74
N ALA A 241 -22.37 -12.42 33.99
CA ALA A 241 -22.37 -12.54 32.54
C ALA A 241 -22.16 -14.00 32.13
N ARG A 242 -22.87 -14.42 31.08
CA ARG A 242 -22.71 -15.72 30.42
C ARG A 242 -22.26 -15.48 29.00
N ALA A 243 -21.11 -16.02 28.63
CA ALA A 243 -20.61 -16.01 27.25
C ALA A 243 -20.78 -17.39 26.61
N ALA A 244 -21.45 -17.46 25.46
CA ALA A 244 -21.57 -18.66 24.65
C ALA A 244 -21.00 -18.40 23.26
N ILE A 245 -20.48 -19.45 22.62
CA ILE A 245 -19.90 -19.37 21.29
C ILE A 245 -20.85 -20.08 20.32
N ASP A 246 -21.21 -19.41 19.23
CA ASP A 246 -21.91 -20.04 18.11
C ASP A 246 -20.88 -20.85 17.33
N LEU A 247 -21.11 -22.16 17.21
CA LEU A 247 -20.17 -23.11 16.62
C LEU A 247 -20.65 -23.57 15.24
N PRO A 248 -19.73 -23.81 14.28
CA PRO A 248 -20.06 -24.52 13.05
C PRO A 248 -20.59 -25.93 13.32
N ASP A 249 -21.28 -26.51 12.33
CA ASP A 249 -21.85 -27.85 12.44
C ASP A 249 -20.78 -28.89 12.79
N GLY A 250 -21.08 -29.73 13.78
CA GLY A 250 -20.20 -30.81 14.26
C GLY A 250 -19.06 -30.36 15.20
N TRP A 251 -18.81 -29.06 15.35
CA TRP A 251 -17.84 -28.55 16.32
C TRP A 251 -18.40 -28.67 17.74
N THR A 252 -17.52 -28.79 18.73
CA THR A 252 -17.91 -28.92 20.15
C THR A 252 -17.20 -27.89 21.02
N SER A 253 -17.72 -27.66 22.24
CA SER A 253 -17.04 -26.83 23.22
C SER A 253 -17.19 -27.35 24.64
N SER A 254 -16.36 -26.85 25.56
CA SER A 254 -16.48 -27.06 27.01
C SER A 254 -17.75 -26.43 27.63
N GLY A 255 -18.60 -25.79 26.83
CA GLY A 255 -19.80 -25.08 27.27
C GLY A 255 -19.56 -23.59 27.52
N PRO A 256 -20.62 -22.85 27.91
CA PRO A 256 -20.56 -21.41 28.07
C PRO A 256 -19.69 -21.00 29.27
N ALA A 257 -18.85 -19.98 29.08
CA ALA A 257 -18.13 -19.35 30.17
C ALA A 257 -19.09 -18.57 31.09
N GLN A 258 -18.88 -18.69 32.40
CA GLN A 258 -19.61 -17.95 33.43
C GLN A 258 -18.68 -16.94 34.09
N PHE A 259 -19.10 -15.70 34.14
CA PHE A 259 -18.38 -14.65 34.86
C PHE A 259 -19.03 -14.41 36.23
N PRO A 260 -18.25 -14.12 37.28
CA PRO A 260 -18.80 -13.53 38.49
C PRO A 260 -19.39 -12.15 38.19
N THR A 261 -19.98 -11.49 39.18
CA THR A 261 -20.28 -10.06 39.03
C THR A 261 -18.99 -9.27 38.86
N ILE A 262 -18.80 -8.67 37.69
CA ILE A 262 -17.65 -7.83 37.38
C ILE A 262 -17.98 -6.44 37.94
N ALA A 263 -17.28 -6.04 39.01
CA ALA A 263 -17.50 -4.76 39.64
C ALA A 263 -17.11 -3.59 38.72
N LYS A 264 -17.66 -2.40 38.98
CA LYS A 264 -17.31 -1.18 38.24
C LYS A 264 -15.79 -0.94 38.22
N GLY A 265 -15.24 -0.66 37.05
CA GLY A 265 -13.81 -0.42 36.83
C GLY A 265 -12.95 -1.68 36.88
N ARG A 266 -13.56 -2.87 36.87
CA ARG A 266 -12.84 -4.15 36.87
C ARG A 266 -13.00 -4.88 35.56
N THR A 267 -12.04 -5.77 35.30
CA THR A 267 -11.99 -6.68 34.15
C THR A 267 -11.93 -8.11 34.67
N ALA A 268 -12.53 -9.04 33.93
CA ALA A 268 -12.42 -10.48 34.17
C ALA A 268 -12.26 -11.21 32.84
N THR A 269 -11.54 -12.33 32.86
CA THR A 269 -11.31 -13.20 31.70
C THR A 269 -11.79 -14.61 32.03
N ALA A 270 -12.40 -15.27 31.06
CA ALA A 270 -12.75 -16.67 31.13
C ALA A 270 -12.50 -17.34 29.78
N SER A 271 -12.18 -18.63 29.81
CA SER A 271 -11.78 -19.38 28.62
C SER A 271 -12.81 -20.45 28.28
N VAL A 272 -13.02 -20.69 26.99
CA VAL A 272 -13.83 -21.79 26.46
C VAL A 272 -12.95 -22.63 25.54
N THR A 273 -12.90 -23.93 25.77
CA THR A 273 -12.26 -24.86 24.83
C THR A 273 -13.23 -25.16 23.70
N VAL A 274 -12.77 -25.04 22.46
CA VAL A 274 -13.51 -25.35 21.23
C VAL A 274 -12.74 -26.42 20.47
N THR A 275 -13.42 -27.48 20.04
CA THR A 275 -12.83 -28.57 19.27
C THR A 275 -13.46 -28.60 17.89
N PRO A 276 -12.70 -28.33 16.81
CA PRO A 276 -13.18 -28.45 15.44
C PRO A 276 -13.62 -29.87 15.12
N SER A 277 -14.68 -30.00 14.31
CA SER A 277 -15.11 -31.30 13.80
C SER A 277 -13.97 -32.01 13.07
N LYS A 278 -13.90 -33.34 13.17
CA LYS A 278 -12.97 -34.15 12.36
C LYS A 278 -13.29 -34.10 10.87
N ASP A 279 -14.54 -33.76 10.54
CA ASP A 279 -15.03 -33.61 9.17
C ASP A 279 -14.93 -32.15 8.67
N ALA A 280 -14.32 -31.23 9.45
CA ALA A 280 -14.14 -29.85 9.02
C ALA A 280 -13.16 -29.79 7.83
N THR A 281 -13.50 -29.00 6.80
CA THR A 281 -12.75 -28.91 5.55
C THR A 281 -11.56 -27.95 5.69
N PRO A 282 -10.30 -28.41 5.54
CA PRO A 282 -9.17 -27.50 5.48
C PRO A 282 -9.29 -26.47 4.35
N GLY A 283 -8.97 -25.21 4.66
CA GLY A 283 -9.13 -24.06 3.76
C GLY A 283 -10.28 -23.15 4.16
N ASP A 284 -11.33 -23.67 4.82
CA ASP A 284 -12.51 -22.89 5.20
C ASP A 284 -12.16 -21.78 6.20
N ALA A 285 -12.62 -20.56 5.92
CA ALA A 285 -12.62 -19.45 6.88
C ALA A 285 -13.84 -19.56 7.79
N VAL A 286 -13.65 -19.39 9.10
CA VAL A 286 -14.69 -19.54 10.13
C VAL A 286 -14.66 -18.34 11.06
N ALA A 287 -15.81 -17.73 11.33
CA ALA A 287 -15.96 -16.73 12.39
C ALA A 287 -16.73 -17.33 13.57
N LEU A 288 -16.06 -17.49 14.73
CA LEU A 288 -16.73 -17.85 15.96
C LEU A 288 -17.38 -16.61 16.57
N ARG A 289 -18.71 -16.60 16.65
CA ARG A 289 -19.46 -15.52 17.29
C ARG A 289 -19.57 -15.77 18.79
N VAL A 290 -18.95 -14.90 19.59
CA VAL A 290 -19.02 -14.95 21.05
C VAL A 290 -20.15 -14.05 21.52
N ASN A 291 -21.25 -14.63 21.98
CA ASN A 291 -22.42 -13.93 22.50
C ASN A 291 -22.39 -13.85 24.03
N VAL A 292 -22.37 -12.63 24.56
CA VAL A 292 -22.44 -12.33 25.99
C VAL A 292 -23.85 -11.89 26.35
N THR A 293 -24.42 -12.55 27.35
CA THR A 293 -25.73 -12.23 27.92
C THR A 293 -25.60 -11.93 29.40
N THR A 294 -26.43 -11.02 29.90
CA THR A 294 -26.40 -10.58 31.29
C THR A 294 -27.82 -10.44 31.81
N LYS A 295 -28.03 -10.67 33.10
CA LYS A 295 -29.34 -10.43 33.70
C LYS A 295 -29.60 -8.92 33.79
N ASN A 296 -30.57 -8.44 32.99
CA ASN A 296 -31.05 -7.05 32.99
C ASN A 296 -29.99 -5.97 32.63
N ARG A 297 -28.88 -6.30 31.97
CA ARG A 297 -27.88 -5.31 31.51
C ARG A 297 -27.65 -5.29 30.00
N GLY A 298 -28.41 -6.09 29.23
CA GLY A 298 -28.31 -6.17 27.77
C GLY A 298 -27.44 -7.32 27.29
N THR A 299 -27.20 -7.34 25.99
CA THR A 299 -26.36 -8.34 25.31
C THR A 299 -25.18 -7.68 24.63
N ALA A 300 -24.17 -8.48 24.28
CA ALA A 300 -23.06 -8.04 23.46
C ALA A 300 -22.58 -9.23 22.64
N TRP A 301 -21.89 -8.96 21.55
CA TRP A 301 -21.15 -10.00 20.86
C TRP A 301 -19.85 -9.44 20.29
N ASN A 302 -18.89 -10.33 20.09
CA ASN A 302 -17.69 -10.07 19.30
C ASN A 302 -17.37 -11.34 18.48
N THR A 303 -16.40 -11.26 17.58
CA THR A 303 -16.04 -12.34 16.66
C THR A 303 -14.60 -12.80 16.89
N VAL A 304 -14.32 -14.06 16.59
CA VAL A 304 -12.97 -14.62 16.53
C VAL A 304 -12.80 -15.28 15.16
N PRO A 305 -12.06 -14.65 14.22
CA PRO A 305 -11.79 -15.25 12.92
C PRO A 305 -10.76 -16.39 13.07
N LEU A 306 -11.02 -17.50 12.39
CA LEU A 306 -10.19 -18.70 12.33
C LEU A 306 -10.13 -19.19 10.88
N ARG A 307 -9.14 -20.03 10.57
CA ARG A 307 -9.12 -20.84 9.35
C ARG A 307 -8.94 -22.30 9.70
N VAL A 308 -9.77 -23.17 9.14
CA VAL A 308 -9.56 -24.61 9.24
C VAL A 308 -8.29 -24.98 8.48
N ALA A 309 -7.35 -25.64 9.15
CA ALA A 309 -6.06 -26.01 8.58
C ALA A 309 -5.89 -27.53 8.51
N GLY A 310 -5.10 -28.00 7.54
CA GLY A 310 -4.57 -29.36 7.61
C GLY A 310 -3.58 -29.49 8.77
N ALA A 311 -3.41 -30.71 9.30
CA ALA A 311 -2.38 -30.98 10.30
C ALA A 311 -0.98 -30.61 9.78
N VAL A 312 -0.71 -30.88 8.50
CA VAL A 312 0.44 -30.35 7.75
C VAL A 312 -0.09 -29.65 6.52
N GLU A 313 0.48 -28.49 6.19
CA GLU A 313 0.16 -27.70 5.01
C GLU A 313 1.44 -27.31 4.28
N ALA A 314 1.33 -27.12 2.97
CA ALA A 314 2.45 -26.70 2.14
C ALA A 314 2.03 -25.62 1.15
N ILE A 315 2.93 -24.66 0.95
CA ILE A 315 2.80 -23.59 -0.04
C ILE A 315 4.08 -23.52 -0.85
N LEU A 316 4.00 -22.97 -2.07
CA LEU A 316 5.22 -22.53 -2.75
C LEU A 316 5.94 -21.59 -1.79
N GLU A 317 7.26 -21.64 -1.74
CA GLU A 317 7.99 -20.71 -0.89
C GLU A 317 7.57 -19.28 -1.28
N PRO A 318 7.18 -18.41 -0.32
CA PRO A 318 6.76 -17.05 -0.63
C PRO A 318 7.96 -16.18 -1.02
N ARG A 319 7.71 -15.09 -1.76
CA ARG A 319 8.73 -14.07 -2.03
C ARG A 319 9.16 -13.42 -0.71
N PRO A 320 10.38 -12.86 -0.58
CA PRO A 320 10.84 -12.18 0.62
C PRO A 320 9.82 -11.22 1.25
N GLU A 321 9.23 -10.34 0.45
CA GLU A 321 8.20 -9.39 0.91
C GLU A 321 6.94 -10.08 1.47
N ILE A 322 6.45 -11.13 0.80
CA ILE A 322 5.30 -11.91 1.28
C ILE A 322 5.66 -12.67 2.55
N ALA A 323 6.89 -13.20 2.64
CA ALA A 323 7.38 -13.87 3.84
C ALA A 323 7.46 -12.90 5.03
N GLU A 324 7.92 -11.66 4.80
CA GLU A 324 7.94 -10.60 5.82
C GLU A 324 6.52 -10.23 6.27
N PHE A 325 5.57 -10.09 5.34
CA PHE A 325 4.17 -9.84 5.69
C PHE A 325 3.57 -10.97 6.55
N LEU A 326 3.81 -12.24 6.19
CA LEU A 326 3.32 -13.40 6.95
C LEU A 326 3.99 -13.53 8.33
N ASP A 327 5.25 -13.10 8.47
CA ASP A 327 5.93 -13.06 9.77
C ASP A 327 5.43 -11.89 10.64
N TRP A 328 5.15 -10.75 10.00
CA TRP A 328 4.55 -9.59 10.64
C TRP A 328 3.16 -9.90 11.21
N THR A 329 2.27 -10.52 10.42
CA THR A 329 0.94 -10.95 10.91
C THR A 329 1.06 -11.95 12.05
N LYS A 330 1.97 -12.92 11.95
CA LYS A 330 2.23 -13.91 13.01
C LYS A 330 2.71 -13.23 14.31
N THR A 331 3.65 -12.30 14.22
CA THR A 331 4.21 -11.58 15.37
C THR A 331 3.16 -10.73 16.09
N LEU A 332 2.22 -10.15 15.34
CA LEU A 332 1.13 -9.35 15.88
C LEU A 332 -0.12 -10.16 16.26
N HIS A 333 -0.14 -11.48 16.04
CA HIS A 333 -1.32 -12.34 16.16
C HIS A 333 -2.51 -11.88 15.29
N MET A 334 -2.20 -11.47 14.05
CA MET A 334 -3.12 -10.92 13.05
C MET A 334 -3.20 -11.81 11.79
N GLN A 335 -3.02 -13.12 11.91
CA GLN A 335 -2.97 -14.05 10.77
C GLN A 335 -4.25 -14.13 9.93
N GLN A 336 -5.38 -13.57 10.39
CA GLN A 336 -6.55 -13.38 9.54
C GLN A 336 -6.24 -12.50 8.32
N LEU A 337 -5.22 -11.65 8.39
CA LEU A 337 -4.74 -10.84 7.28
C LEU A 337 -3.93 -11.66 6.24
N ASP A 338 -3.50 -12.89 6.55
CA ASP A 338 -2.79 -13.75 5.59
C ASP A 338 -3.64 -14.05 4.36
N ALA A 339 -4.98 -14.07 4.51
CA ALA A 339 -5.92 -14.25 3.41
C ALA A 339 -5.82 -13.16 2.33
N LEU A 340 -5.18 -12.03 2.64
CA LEU A 340 -4.99 -10.92 1.72
C LEU A 340 -3.79 -11.09 0.78
N VAL A 341 -2.92 -12.08 0.99
CA VAL A 341 -1.71 -12.27 0.16
C VAL A 341 -1.68 -13.67 -0.44
N PRO A 342 -2.03 -13.83 -1.73
CA PRO A 342 -1.85 -15.10 -2.40
C PRO A 342 -0.35 -15.40 -2.55
N THR A 343 0.03 -16.67 -2.39
CA THR A 343 1.40 -17.10 -2.65
C THR A 343 1.61 -17.32 -4.14
N ARG A 344 2.45 -16.50 -4.76
CA ARG A 344 2.70 -16.53 -6.22
C ARG A 344 4.19 -16.49 -6.55
N ARG A 345 4.59 -17.20 -7.62
CA ARG A 345 5.96 -17.23 -8.16
C ARG A 345 5.95 -16.93 -9.66
N ALA A 346 7.02 -16.32 -10.17
CA ALA A 346 7.20 -16.13 -11.60
C ALA A 346 8.07 -17.23 -12.22
N LEU A 347 7.66 -17.70 -13.40
CA LEU A 347 8.34 -18.67 -14.25
C LEU A 347 8.39 -18.12 -15.68
N GLY A 348 9.56 -18.12 -16.30
CA GLY A 348 9.71 -17.71 -17.71
C GLY A 348 9.16 -18.77 -18.65
N SER A 349 8.50 -18.35 -19.73
CA SER A 349 8.02 -19.25 -20.78
C SER A 349 9.19 -20.07 -21.35
N GLY A 350 8.99 -21.38 -21.49
CA GLY A 350 10.00 -22.34 -21.94
C GLY A 350 11.17 -22.58 -20.98
N LEU A 351 11.19 -21.95 -19.80
CA LEU A 351 12.31 -22.04 -18.85
C LEU A 351 12.02 -22.99 -17.69
N SER A 352 13.09 -23.30 -16.96
CA SER A 352 13.05 -24.01 -15.68
C SER A 352 13.55 -23.11 -14.55
N LYS A 353 12.97 -23.26 -13.37
CA LYS A 353 13.35 -22.50 -12.18
C LYS A 353 13.28 -23.38 -10.94
N GLU A 354 14.36 -23.43 -10.18
CA GLU A 354 14.37 -24.01 -8.84
C GLU A 354 13.52 -23.15 -7.90
N THR A 355 12.65 -23.80 -7.12
CA THR A 355 11.84 -23.14 -6.09
C THR A 355 11.74 -24.01 -4.85
N GLY A 356 11.63 -23.36 -3.69
CA GLY A 356 11.27 -24.03 -2.45
C GLY A 356 9.77 -24.32 -2.36
N LEU A 357 9.44 -25.34 -1.58
CA LEU A 357 8.13 -25.72 -1.09
C LEU A 357 8.19 -25.67 0.44
N ARG A 358 7.54 -24.68 1.04
CA ARG A 358 7.52 -24.53 2.50
C ARG A 358 6.42 -25.40 3.09
N ILE A 359 6.80 -26.36 3.91
CA ILE A 359 5.92 -27.36 4.51
C ILE A 359 5.88 -27.11 6.02
N THR A 360 4.70 -26.92 6.61
CA THR A 360 4.54 -26.55 8.02
C THR A 360 3.57 -27.48 8.72
N ASN A 361 3.97 -28.01 9.88
CA ASN A 361 3.09 -28.73 10.78
C ASN A 361 2.30 -27.72 11.63
N ARG A 362 0.98 -27.67 11.41
CA ARG A 362 0.04 -26.83 12.15
C ARG A 362 -0.54 -27.52 13.38
N SER A 363 -0.32 -28.83 13.51
CA SER A 363 -0.86 -29.65 14.61
C SER A 363 0.03 -29.60 15.86
N ALA A 364 -0.55 -30.02 16.99
CA ALA A 364 0.14 -30.11 18.28
C ALA A 364 1.02 -31.36 18.43
N THR A 365 1.07 -32.24 17.42
CA THR A 365 1.78 -33.52 17.46
C THR A 365 2.77 -33.65 16.31
N VAL A 366 3.72 -34.58 16.43
CA VAL A 366 4.65 -34.90 15.35
C VAL A 366 3.87 -35.53 14.19
N GLN A 367 4.15 -35.10 12.95
CA GLN A 367 3.45 -35.57 11.75
C GLN A 367 4.39 -36.15 10.70
N ASP A 368 3.92 -37.19 10.03
CA ASP A 368 4.40 -37.60 8.71
C ASP A 368 3.43 -37.06 7.66
N ALA A 369 3.95 -36.61 6.52
CA ALA A 369 3.13 -36.05 5.45
C ALA A 369 3.61 -36.46 4.06
N GLN A 370 2.65 -36.67 3.17
CA GLN A 370 2.86 -36.75 1.73
C GLN A 370 2.43 -35.42 1.11
N VAL A 371 3.27 -34.84 0.26
CA VAL A 371 2.98 -33.58 -0.42
C VAL A 371 3.02 -33.81 -1.93
N ALA A 372 1.96 -33.42 -2.63
CA ALA A 372 1.83 -33.59 -4.07
C ALA A 372 1.38 -32.30 -4.74
N LEU A 373 1.99 -31.97 -5.88
CA LEU A 373 1.63 -30.82 -6.69
C LEU A 373 0.67 -31.22 -7.81
N THR A 374 -0.43 -30.48 -7.95
CA THR A 374 -1.27 -30.47 -9.16
C THR A 374 -0.96 -29.20 -9.93
N LEU A 375 -0.52 -29.36 -11.17
CA LEU A 375 0.01 -28.30 -12.03
C LEU A 375 -0.89 -28.11 -13.26
N PRO A 376 -0.89 -26.93 -13.88
CA PRO A 376 -1.59 -26.69 -15.13
C PRO A 376 -0.92 -27.48 -16.28
N ASP A 377 -1.69 -27.77 -17.33
CA ASP A 377 -1.16 -28.36 -18.55
C ASP A 377 -0.01 -27.50 -19.13
N GLY A 378 1.09 -28.14 -19.52
CA GLY A 378 2.29 -27.44 -20.01
C GLY A 378 3.23 -26.94 -18.90
N VAL A 379 3.02 -27.32 -17.65
CA VAL A 379 3.97 -27.11 -16.54
C VAL A 379 4.27 -28.44 -15.84
N ALA A 380 5.52 -28.66 -15.49
CA ALA A 380 5.99 -29.84 -14.77
C ALA A 380 6.81 -29.45 -13.52
N ALA A 381 6.87 -30.35 -12.54
CA ALA A 381 7.72 -30.23 -11.35
C ALA A 381 8.59 -31.47 -11.19
N GLU A 382 9.85 -31.28 -10.78
CA GLU A 382 10.76 -32.37 -10.43
C GLU A 382 11.45 -32.12 -9.08
N PRO A 383 11.24 -32.98 -8.06
CA PRO A 383 10.16 -33.98 -7.99
C PRO A 383 8.78 -33.31 -7.79
N ALA A 384 7.72 -33.92 -8.29
CA ALA A 384 6.34 -33.45 -8.08
C ALA A 384 5.69 -33.96 -6.78
N GLN A 385 6.38 -34.86 -6.08
CA GLN A 385 5.93 -35.47 -4.83
C GLN A 385 7.06 -35.46 -3.80
N HIS A 386 6.72 -35.17 -2.55
CA HIS A 386 7.66 -35.13 -1.43
C HIS A 386 7.10 -35.92 -0.24
N GLU A 387 7.98 -36.65 0.44
CA GLU A 387 7.68 -37.30 1.70
C GLU A 387 8.41 -36.55 2.82
N VAL A 388 7.68 -36.16 3.86
CA VAL A 388 8.22 -35.57 5.07
C VAL A 388 7.93 -36.50 6.23
N ARG A 389 8.96 -36.81 7.03
CA ARG A 389 8.84 -37.69 8.21
C ARG A 389 9.22 -36.96 9.48
N ALA A 390 8.48 -37.27 10.54
CA ALA A 390 8.71 -36.81 11.90
C ALA A 390 8.84 -35.27 12.02
N LEU A 391 8.03 -34.51 11.28
CA LEU A 391 7.99 -33.06 11.38
C LEU A 391 7.39 -32.65 12.73
N ALA A 392 8.15 -31.95 13.57
CA ALA A 392 7.72 -31.62 14.93
C ALA A 392 6.53 -30.65 14.93
N ALA A 393 5.80 -30.60 16.05
CA ALA A 393 4.66 -29.69 16.21
C ALA A 393 5.10 -28.23 16.01
N GLY A 394 4.41 -27.49 15.15
CA GLY A 394 4.74 -26.10 14.81
C GLY A 394 5.99 -25.91 13.94
N GLU A 395 6.69 -26.99 13.56
CA GLU A 395 7.91 -26.90 12.75
C GLU A 395 7.59 -26.66 11.27
N SER A 396 8.48 -25.92 10.60
CA SER A 396 8.49 -25.76 9.15
C SER A 396 9.78 -26.33 8.56
N THR A 397 9.68 -26.97 7.40
CA THR A 397 10.81 -27.40 6.57
C THR A 397 10.61 -26.92 5.13
N THR A 398 11.68 -26.89 4.34
CA THR A 398 11.63 -26.54 2.93
C THR A 398 12.12 -27.72 2.10
N ALA A 399 11.30 -28.16 1.15
CA ALA A 399 11.73 -29.08 0.10
C ALA A 399 12.04 -28.30 -1.18
N THR A 400 13.02 -28.74 -1.94
CA THR A 400 13.38 -28.12 -3.23
C THR A 400 12.73 -28.88 -4.38
N LEU A 401 12.22 -28.15 -5.37
CA LEU A 401 11.76 -28.70 -6.64
C LEU A 401 12.14 -27.77 -7.80
N THR A 402 12.24 -28.31 -9.00
CA THR A 402 12.37 -27.52 -10.23
C THR A 402 11.04 -27.45 -10.94
N LEU A 403 10.53 -26.24 -11.17
CA LEU A 403 9.37 -26.00 -12.04
C LEU A 403 9.84 -25.74 -13.46
N THR A 404 9.20 -26.36 -14.44
CA THR A 404 9.50 -26.19 -15.86
C THR A 404 8.24 -25.88 -16.64
N ASN A 405 8.25 -24.82 -17.44
CA ASN A 405 7.22 -24.64 -18.46
C ASN A 405 7.61 -25.48 -19.69
N THR A 406 6.91 -26.59 -19.87
CA THR A 406 7.17 -27.58 -20.93
C THR A 406 6.48 -27.22 -22.25
N ASN A 407 5.56 -26.27 -22.23
CA ASN A 407 4.89 -25.73 -23.41
C ASN A 407 5.13 -24.22 -23.52
N PRO A 408 6.10 -23.76 -24.34
CA PRO A 408 6.40 -22.34 -24.49
C PRO A 408 5.30 -21.54 -25.22
N ASP A 409 4.33 -22.23 -25.84
CA ASP A 409 3.20 -21.61 -26.54
C ASP A 409 2.05 -21.23 -25.58
N LEU A 410 2.18 -21.53 -24.29
CA LEU A 410 1.22 -21.04 -23.30
C LEU A 410 1.19 -19.50 -23.31
N PRO A 411 -0.02 -18.88 -23.30
CA PRO A 411 -0.12 -17.44 -23.18
C PRO A 411 0.61 -16.91 -21.95
N THR A 412 1.28 -15.77 -22.10
CA THR A 412 2.05 -15.10 -21.04
C THR A 412 1.41 -13.78 -20.67
N ALA A 413 1.77 -13.25 -19.51
CA ALA A 413 1.21 -12.00 -19.00
C ALA A 413 -0.32 -12.04 -18.88
N ASN A 414 -1.00 -10.88 -18.96
CA ASN A 414 -2.46 -10.82 -18.87
C ASN A 414 -3.21 -11.44 -20.08
N ARG A 415 -2.49 -11.99 -21.07
CA ARG A 415 -3.09 -12.79 -22.16
C ARG A 415 -3.44 -14.20 -21.71
N ALA A 416 -2.86 -14.66 -20.60
CA ALA A 416 -3.20 -15.94 -20.01
C ALA A 416 -4.51 -15.90 -19.22
N PRO A 417 -5.14 -17.06 -18.99
CA PRO A 417 -6.29 -17.17 -18.09
C PRO A 417 -6.00 -16.52 -16.73
N ASP A 418 -7.07 -16.06 -16.07
CA ASP A 418 -7.01 -15.52 -14.71
C ASP A 418 -5.98 -14.38 -14.54
N GLY A 419 -5.83 -13.54 -15.57
CA GLY A 419 -4.91 -12.41 -15.57
C GLY A 419 -3.42 -12.81 -15.62
N GLY A 420 -3.12 -14.01 -16.12
CA GLY A 420 -1.76 -14.52 -16.22
C GLY A 420 -1.26 -15.33 -15.03
N VAL A 421 -2.17 -15.70 -14.12
CA VAL A 421 -1.88 -16.54 -12.96
C VAL A 421 -2.38 -17.95 -13.20
N TYR A 422 -1.46 -18.86 -13.48
CA TYR A 422 -1.79 -20.28 -13.58
C TYR A 422 -1.91 -20.91 -12.19
N PRO A 423 -2.98 -21.70 -11.91
CA PRO A 423 -3.19 -22.28 -10.59
C PRO A 423 -2.19 -23.40 -10.30
N VAL A 424 -1.63 -23.41 -9.10
CA VAL A 424 -0.86 -24.53 -8.56
C VAL A 424 -1.50 -24.99 -7.26
N THR A 425 -2.05 -26.20 -7.25
CA THR A 425 -2.65 -26.75 -6.04
C THR A 425 -1.66 -27.68 -5.36
N ILE A 426 -1.33 -27.40 -4.11
CA ILE A 426 -0.46 -28.27 -3.30
C ILE A 426 -1.34 -29.03 -2.34
N THR A 427 -1.37 -30.35 -2.47
CA THR A 427 -2.11 -31.24 -1.58
C THR A 427 -1.15 -31.88 -0.57
N THR A 428 -1.46 -31.71 0.71
CA THR A 428 -0.79 -32.38 1.82
C THR A 428 -1.71 -33.42 2.43
N SER A 429 -1.22 -34.64 2.61
CA SER A 429 -1.95 -35.75 3.22
C SER A 429 -1.18 -36.30 4.42
N THR A 430 -1.88 -36.38 5.54
CA THR A 430 -1.39 -36.97 6.80
C THR A 430 -2.30 -38.15 7.19
N ALA A 431 -2.05 -38.78 8.34
CA ALA A 431 -2.96 -39.82 8.85
C ALA A 431 -4.35 -39.29 9.25
N SER A 432 -4.47 -38.00 9.58
CA SER A 432 -5.70 -37.40 10.14
C SER A 432 -6.42 -36.44 9.18
N THR A 433 -5.69 -35.77 8.29
CA THR A 433 -6.25 -34.72 7.41
C THR A 433 -5.60 -34.74 6.03
N THR A 434 -6.38 -34.35 5.02
CA THR A 434 -5.87 -33.93 3.70
C THR A 434 -6.25 -32.47 3.48
N ALA A 435 -5.27 -31.62 3.13
CA ALA A 435 -5.49 -30.21 2.83
C ALA A 435 -4.97 -29.90 1.42
N ALA A 436 -5.71 -29.10 0.66
CA ALA A 436 -5.30 -28.62 -0.64
C ALA A 436 -5.27 -27.09 -0.62
N LEU A 437 -4.10 -26.49 -0.85
CA LEU A 437 -3.93 -25.04 -0.87
C LEU A 437 -3.61 -24.55 -2.27
N GLU A 438 -4.33 -23.52 -2.70
CA GLU A 438 -4.11 -22.85 -3.98
C GLU A 438 -2.95 -21.86 -3.88
N ASN A 439 -2.06 -21.94 -4.85
CA ASN A 439 -0.93 -21.06 -5.10
C ASN A 439 -0.99 -20.61 -6.57
N GLY A 440 -0.13 -19.69 -6.98
CA GLY A 440 -0.12 -19.19 -8.37
C GLY A 440 1.26 -19.17 -9.02
N LEU A 441 1.26 -19.37 -10.34
CA LEU A 441 2.41 -19.13 -11.20
C LEU A 441 2.11 -18.02 -12.20
N TYR A 442 2.87 -16.93 -12.12
CA TYR A 442 2.96 -15.96 -13.19
C TYR A 442 3.83 -16.52 -14.30
N LEU A 443 3.23 -16.78 -15.46
CA LEU A 443 4.00 -17.12 -16.64
C LEU A 443 4.41 -15.83 -17.35
N VAL A 444 5.68 -15.46 -17.20
CA VAL A 444 6.26 -14.25 -17.81
C VAL A 444 6.85 -14.61 -19.18
N PRO A 445 6.86 -13.69 -20.16
CA PRO A 445 7.43 -13.98 -21.46
C PRO A 445 8.96 -14.13 -21.37
N HIS A 446 9.54 -14.81 -22.36
CA HIS A 446 10.99 -15.05 -22.45
C HIS A 446 11.51 -14.63 -23.83
N LEU A 447 12.67 -13.97 -23.85
CA LEU A 447 13.43 -13.67 -25.05
C LEU A 447 14.87 -14.16 -24.90
N THR A 448 15.37 -14.86 -25.93
CA THR A 448 16.81 -15.05 -26.12
C THR A 448 17.31 -14.01 -27.13
N ALA A 449 18.07 -13.01 -26.66
CA ALA A 449 18.61 -11.99 -27.55
C ALA A 449 19.71 -12.56 -28.45
N VAL A 450 19.95 -11.87 -29.57
CA VAL A 450 21.00 -12.23 -30.53
C VAL A 450 22.12 -11.21 -30.46
N ARG A 451 23.35 -11.70 -30.47
CA ARG A 451 24.54 -10.84 -30.44
C ARG A 451 24.67 -10.03 -31.73
N THR A 452 25.04 -8.76 -31.62
CA THR A 452 25.28 -7.88 -32.76
C THR A 452 26.76 -7.52 -32.91
N GLY A 453 27.12 -6.98 -34.07
CA GLY A 453 28.44 -6.40 -34.35
C GLY A 453 28.53 -4.89 -34.03
N GLY A 454 27.44 -4.31 -33.55
CA GLY A 454 27.28 -2.89 -33.24
C GLY A 454 26.04 -2.30 -33.90
N VAL A 455 25.56 -1.19 -33.35
CA VAL A 455 24.37 -0.45 -33.79
C VAL A 455 24.74 1.02 -33.94
N THR A 456 24.17 1.70 -34.94
CA THR A 456 24.22 3.17 -35.02
C THR A 456 22.93 3.73 -34.43
N VAL A 457 23.00 4.48 -33.33
CA VAL A 457 21.80 5.07 -32.72
C VAL A 457 21.40 6.33 -33.50
N ASP A 458 20.56 6.17 -34.52
CA ASP A 458 20.11 7.27 -35.40
C ASP A 458 18.57 7.40 -35.52
N GLY A 459 17.84 6.58 -34.77
CA GLY A 459 16.37 6.55 -34.72
C GLY A 459 15.78 5.75 -35.88
N LYS A 460 16.54 4.84 -36.49
CA LYS A 460 16.10 4.01 -37.62
C LYS A 460 16.71 2.62 -37.56
N ARG A 461 15.86 1.60 -37.66
CA ARG A 461 16.35 0.21 -37.76
C ARG A 461 16.99 -0.06 -39.13
N SER A 462 18.32 -0.16 -39.20
CA SER A 462 19.00 -0.57 -40.42
C SER A 462 19.14 -2.09 -40.53
N LYS A 463 19.33 -2.58 -41.76
CA LYS A 463 19.42 -4.01 -42.03
C LYS A 463 20.65 -4.62 -41.34
N GLY A 464 20.42 -5.53 -40.39
CA GLY A 464 21.46 -6.33 -39.75
C GLY A 464 21.94 -5.83 -38.38
N GLU A 465 21.48 -4.65 -37.94
CA GLU A 465 21.82 -4.09 -36.63
C GLU A 465 21.19 -4.88 -35.48
N TYR A 466 19.94 -5.31 -35.68
CA TYR A 466 19.15 -6.10 -34.73
C TYR A 466 18.79 -7.45 -35.37
N PRO A 467 19.68 -8.46 -35.28
CA PRO A 467 19.53 -9.73 -35.98
C PRO A 467 18.44 -10.67 -35.41
N GLY A 468 17.88 -10.37 -34.23
CA GLY A 468 16.78 -11.15 -33.63
C GLY A 468 15.40 -10.87 -34.25
N ASP A 469 14.43 -11.71 -33.91
CA ASP A 469 13.02 -11.49 -34.26
C ASP A 469 12.39 -10.40 -33.38
N PRO A 470 11.38 -9.66 -33.88
CA PRO A 470 10.65 -8.71 -33.06
C PRO A 470 9.84 -9.39 -31.96
N ILE A 471 9.69 -8.66 -30.86
CA ILE A 471 8.75 -8.94 -29.78
C ILE A 471 7.54 -8.02 -29.94
N ASP A 472 6.34 -8.59 -29.82
CA ASP A 472 5.10 -7.81 -29.75
C ASP A 472 4.96 -7.10 -28.40
N ILE A 473 4.83 -5.77 -28.44
CA ILE A 473 4.57 -4.90 -27.28
C ILE A 473 3.19 -4.23 -27.37
N GLY A 474 2.32 -4.69 -28.28
CA GLY A 474 0.96 -4.17 -28.49
C GLY A 474 -0.11 -4.73 -27.55
N THR A 475 0.27 -5.41 -26.47
CA THR A 475 -0.70 -6.00 -25.55
C THR A 475 -1.17 -4.95 -24.54
N LEU A 476 -2.48 -4.66 -24.49
CA LEU A 476 -3.06 -3.77 -23.50
C LEU A 476 -2.80 -4.27 -22.08
N TRP A 477 -2.33 -3.37 -21.22
CA TRP A 477 -2.07 -3.62 -19.82
C TRP A 477 -3.05 -2.85 -18.91
N GLU A 478 -3.27 -1.58 -19.18
CA GLU A 478 -4.12 -0.68 -18.38
C GLU A 478 -4.66 0.45 -19.26
N GLY A 479 -5.85 0.96 -18.93
CA GLY A 479 -6.45 2.09 -19.64
C GLY A 479 -7.61 1.68 -20.56
N GLU A 480 -7.89 2.53 -21.55
CA GLU A 480 -8.96 2.29 -22.52
C GLU A 480 -8.60 1.14 -23.48
N GLU A 481 -9.62 0.51 -24.08
CA GLU A 481 -9.37 -0.55 -25.06
C GLU A 481 -8.75 0.04 -26.33
N VAL A 482 -7.55 -0.45 -26.69
CA VAL A 482 -6.84 -0.02 -27.90
C VAL A 482 -6.96 -1.02 -29.03
N THR A 483 -7.12 -0.53 -30.25
CA THR A 483 -6.99 -1.36 -31.46
C THR A 483 -5.54 -1.35 -31.95
N LYS A 484 -5.13 -2.33 -32.78
CA LYS A 484 -3.75 -2.32 -33.33
C LYS A 484 -3.44 -1.11 -34.21
N ALA A 485 -4.46 -0.50 -34.81
CA ALA A 485 -4.30 0.69 -35.65
C ALA A 485 -4.15 1.96 -34.82
N ASP A 486 -4.82 1.97 -33.66
CA ASP A 486 -4.81 3.00 -32.63
C ASP A 486 -3.47 2.98 -31.90
N ALA A 487 -3.15 1.89 -31.18
CA ALA A 487 -1.82 1.70 -30.58
C ALA A 487 -1.32 0.25 -30.72
N SER A 488 -0.10 0.09 -31.25
CA SER A 488 0.64 -1.18 -31.20
C SER A 488 2.14 -0.95 -31.31
N GLY A 489 2.95 -1.99 -31.14
CA GLY A 489 4.38 -1.85 -31.39
C GLY A 489 5.14 -3.15 -31.48
N SER A 490 6.39 -3.04 -31.91
CA SER A 490 7.36 -4.13 -31.91
C SER A 490 8.68 -3.66 -31.36
N THR A 491 9.36 -4.50 -30.58
CA THR A 491 10.72 -4.22 -30.09
C THR A 491 11.71 -5.29 -30.51
N TRP A 492 12.94 -4.89 -30.79
CA TRP A 492 14.07 -5.78 -31.06
C TRP A 492 15.14 -5.54 -30.03
N VAL A 493 15.69 -6.61 -29.48
CA VAL A 493 16.76 -6.55 -28.48
C VAL A 493 17.96 -7.31 -28.99
N SER A 494 19.12 -6.69 -28.91
CA SER A 494 20.42 -7.28 -29.26
C SER A 494 21.46 -6.82 -28.24
N PHE A 495 22.63 -7.46 -28.24
CA PHE A 495 23.67 -7.15 -27.27
C PHE A 495 25.07 -7.37 -27.84
N ASP A 496 26.06 -6.79 -27.19
CA ASP A 496 27.48 -7.11 -27.35
C ASP A 496 28.16 -7.33 -25.99
N ASP A 497 29.49 -7.18 -25.88
CA ASP A 497 30.20 -7.37 -24.60
C ASP A 497 29.97 -6.22 -23.62
N GLU A 498 29.48 -5.06 -24.08
CA GLU A 498 29.48 -3.81 -23.32
C GLU A 498 28.07 -3.25 -23.11
N ALA A 499 27.09 -3.57 -23.97
CA ALA A 499 25.78 -2.95 -23.94
C ALA A 499 24.61 -3.85 -24.40
N LEU A 500 23.40 -3.42 -24.02
CA LEU A 500 22.15 -3.78 -24.69
C LEU A 500 21.82 -2.74 -25.76
N HIS A 501 21.36 -3.20 -26.91
CA HIS A 501 20.83 -2.37 -27.99
C HIS A 501 19.37 -2.72 -28.23
N ILE A 502 18.52 -1.70 -28.22
CA ILE A 502 17.07 -1.86 -28.23
C ILE A 502 16.49 -0.93 -29.29
N HIS A 503 15.72 -1.49 -30.21
CA HIS A 503 14.88 -0.73 -31.14
C HIS A 503 13.42 -0.92 -30.74
N VAL A 504 12.65 0.16 -30.76
CA VAL A 504 11.21 0.15 -30.51
C VAL A 504 10.52 0.87 -31.66
N ASP A 505 9.61 0.17 -32.32
CA ASP A 505 8.76 0.70 -33.40
C ASP A 505 7.32 0.76 -32.88
N VAL A 506 6.79 1.97 -32.72
CA VAL A 506 5.42 2.23 -32.25
C VAL A 506 4.55 2.64 -33.44
N THR A 507 3.39 2.01 -33.53
CA THR A 507 2.26 2.46 -34.35
C THR A 507 1.29 3.16 -33.42
N ASP A 508 0.98 4.40 -33.76
CA ASP A 508 0.08 5.28 -33.04
C ASP A 508 -0.60 6.18 -34.08
N ASP A 509 -1.93 6.25 -34.09
CA ASP A 509 -2.67 7.03 -35.08
C ASP A 509 -2.86 8.51 -34.72
N LYS A 510 -2.57 8.91 -33.47
CA LYS A 510 -2.78 10.28 -33.03
C LYS A 510 -1.77 10.75 -31.99
N GLN A 511 -1.06 11.81 -32.37
CA GLN A 511 -0.11 12.46 -31.48
C GLN A 511 -0.81 13.11 -30.26
N GLY A 512 -0.33 12.73 -29.09
CA GLY A 512 -0.67 13.29 -27.80
C GLY A 512 -0.08 14.67 -27.54
N ALA A 513 -0.39 15.20 -26.35
CA ALA A 513 0.13 16.50 -25.90
C ALA A 513 1.66 16.48 -25.79
N LEU A 514 2.34 17.33 -26.57
CA LEU A 514 3.77 17.56 -26.40
C LEU A 514 4.07 18.22 -25.05
N LEU A 515 5.14 17.75 -24.40
CA LEU A 515 5.63 18.30 -23.13
C LEU A 515 6.73 19.32 -23.39
N VAL A 516 6.77 20.40 -22.61
CA VAL A 516 7.90 21.33 -22.61
C VAL A 516 9.08 20.72 -21.86
N ALA A 517 10.32 21.12 -22.20
CA ALA A 517 11.54 20.55 -21.62
C ALA A 517 11.61 20.67 -20.08
N GLU A 518 11.03 21.72 -19.51
CA GLU A 518 11.00 21.94 -18.05
C GLU A 518 10.02 20.99 -17.32
N ASP A 519 9.19 20.27 -18.06
CA ASP A 519 8.13 19.39 -17.54
C ASP A 519 8.22 17.97 -18.16
N ASP A 520 9.41 17.49 -18.52
CA ASP A 520 9.65 16.10 -18.95
C ASP A 520 9.60 15.12 -17.74
N LYS A 521 8.39 14.95 -17.20
CA LYS A 521 8.06 14.03 -16.09
C LYS A 521 6.65 13.46 -16.26
N GLN A 522 6.31 12.44 -15.46
CA GLN A 522 4.99 11.78 -15.46
C GLN A 522 4.60 11.29 -16.86
N ARG A 523 5.44 10.43 -17.45
CA ARG A 523 5.44 10.15 -18.88
C ARG A 523 4.17 9.47 -19.41
N PHE A 524 3.33 8.90 -18.54
CA PHE A 524 1.99 8.43 -18.92
C PHE A 524 1.07 9.52 -19.51
N ARG A 525 1.35 10.81 -19.29
CA ARG A 525 0.50 11.91 -19.75
C ARG A 525 0.68 12.31 -21.23
N THR A 526 1.54 11.60 -21.94
CA THR A 526 1.92 11.84 -23.34
C THR A 526 2.40 10.54 -23.96
N ASP A 527 2.56 10.50 -25.28
CA ASP A 527 3.10 9.34 -25.96
C ASP A 527 4.56 9.15 -25.56
N SER A 528 4.88 7.98 -25.05
CA SER A 528 6.21 7.69 -24.56
C SER A 528 6.43 6.20 -24.41
N ILE A 529 7.68 5.80 -24.23
CA ILE A 529 8.01 4.41 -23.90
C ILE A 529 8.80 4.34 -22.61
N GLU A 530 8.82 3.14 -22.05
CA GLU A 530 9.75 2.76 -21.01
C GLU A 530 10.41 1.42 -21.30
N ILE A 531 11.70 1.36 -20.98
CA ILE A 531 12.56 0.18 -21.03
C ILE A 531 13.00 -0.13 -19.61
N MET A 532 12.60 -1.30 -19.12
CA MET A 532 12.81 -1.75 -17.75
C MET A 532 13.81 -2.90 -17.73
N ILE A 533 14.84 -2.79 -16.89
CA ILE A 533 15.92 -3.78 -16.78
C ILE A 533 16.19 -4.08 -15.30
N ASP A 534 16.04 -5.34 -14.93
CA ASP A 534 16.55 -5.90 -13.68
C ASP A 534 17.81 -6.72 -14.03
N PRO A 535 19.02 -6.24 -13.67
CA PRO A 535 20.25 -6.89 -14.09
C PRO A 535 20.39 -8.34 -13.61
N GLN A 536 19.84 -8.68 -12.43
CA GLN A 536 19.94 -10.02 -11.85
C GLN A 536 18.68 -10.87 -12.09
N GLY A 537 17.54 -10.24 -12.39
CA GLY A 537 16.24 -10.92 -12.49
C GLY A 537 15.67 -11.39 -11.15
N THR A 538 16.14 -10.81 -10.04
CA THR A 538 15.77 -11.18 -8.68
C THR A 538 15.34 -9.98 -7.83
N ALA A 539 15.26 -8.78 -8.43
CA ALA A 539 14.87 -7.57 -7.74
C ALA A 539 13.48 -7.74 -7.10
N GLN A 540 13.35 -7.26 -5.86
CA GLN A 540 12.07 -7.24 -5.14
C GLN A 540 11.29 -5.95 -5.41
N HIS A 541 11.97 -4.90 -5.86
CA HIS A 541 11.43 -3.57 -6.09
C HIS A 541 12.32 -2.78 -7.06
N THR A 542 11.82 -1.67 -7.58
CA THR A 542 12.54 -0.87 -8.61
C THR A 542 13.76 -0.11 -8.09
N GLY A 543 13.94 -0.01 -6.77
CA GLY A 543 15.14 0.56 -6.16
C GLY A 543 16.45 -0.16 -6.51
N SER A 544 16.41 -1.34 -7.13
CA SER A 544 17.60 -2.05 -7.63
C SER A 544 17.53 -2.31 -9.14
N THR A 545 16.70 -1.55 -9.87
CA THR A 545 16.47 -1.71 -11.31
C THR A 545 16.87 -0.46 -12.08
N PHE A 546 16.94 -0.59 -13.40
CA PHE A 546 17.11 0.51 -14.34
C PHE A 546 15.84 0.67 -15.16
N ILE A 547 15.21 1.84 -15.11
CA ILE A 547 14.02 2.16 -15.91
C ILE A 547 14.30 3.43 -16.69
N LEU A 548 14.56 3.28 -17.99
CA LEU A 548 14.69 4.40 -18.92
C LEU A 548 13.31 4.71 -19.49
N ALA A 549 12.94 5.97 -19.48
CA ALA A 549 11.75 6.42 -20.17
C ALA A 549 12.10 7.50 -21.20
N VAL A 550 11.42 7.46 -22.34
CA VAL A 550 11.72 8.29 -23.52
C VAL A 550 10.42 8.87 -24.07
N VAL A 551 10.41 10.19 -24.22
CA VAL A 551 9.36 10.92 -24.95
C VAL A 551 9.93 11.22 -26.35
N PRO A 552 9.28 10.77 -27.44
CA PRO A 552 9.86 10.84 -28.78
C PRO A 552 10.08 12.26 -29.27
N GLN A 553 9.30 13.22 -28.76
CA GLN A 553 9.39 14.63 -29.13
C GLN A 553 8.88 15.53 -28.00
N LEU A 554 9.62 16.60 -27.70
CA LEU A 554 9.22 17.69 -26.80
C LEU A 554 8.75 18.91 -27.61
N ASP A 555 7.92 19.76 -26.98
CA ASP A 555 7.56 21.09 -27.49
C ASP A 555 8.67 22.08 -27.18
N ASP A 556 9.68 22.10 -28.05
CA ASP A 556 10.80 23.04 -27.98
C ASP A 556 11.25 23.40 -29.42
N PRO A 557 10.45 24.21 -30.13
CA PRO A 557 10.71 24.52 -31.54
C PRO A 557 11.99 25.34 -31.73
N GLU A 558 12.48 26.03 -30.68
CA GLU A 558 13.72 26.78 -30.72
C GLU A 558 14.95 25.86 -30.85
N ASN A 559 14.86 24.64 -30.31
CA ASN A 559 15.91 23.62 -30.40
C ASN A 559 15.55 22.45 -31.33
N GLY A 560 14.55 22.62 -32.19
CA GLY A 560 14.16 21.63 -33.20
C GLY A 560 13.36 20.44 -32.66
N ASN A 561 12.62 20.64 -31.56
CA ASN A 561 11.78 19.63 -30.91
C ASN A 561 12.56 18.34 -30.57
N PRO A 562 13.56 18.42 -29.68
CA PRO A 562 14.35 17.27 -29.27
C PRO A 562 13.49 16.23 -28.55
N LEU A 563 14.00 15.01 -28.40
CA LEU A 563 13.40 13.99 -27.54
C LEU A 563 13.60 14.33 -26.05
N GLY A 564 12.70 13.82 -25.20
CA GLY A 564 12.85 13.79 -23.75
C GLY A 564 13.36 12.43 -23.29
N ALA A 565 14.26 12.38 -22.32
CA ALA A 565 14.77 11.13 -21.78
C ALA A 565 15.31 11.26 -20.36
N GLY A 566 15.02 10.26 -19.54
CA GLY A 566 15.54 10.16 -18.17
C GLY A 566 15.17 8.86 -17.51
N ARG A 567 15.74 8.63 -16.34
CA ARG A 567 15.41 7.49 -15.50
C ARG A 567 14.18 7.80 -14.67
N ASP A 568 13.26 6.84 -14.56
CA ASP A 568 12.02 7.01 -13.79
C ASP A 568 11.89 5.96 -12.68
N ARG A 569 11.45 6.39 -11.48
CA ARG A 569 11.07 5.53 -10.34
C ARG A 569 11.95 4.29 -10.09
N ASP A 570 13.26 4.43 -10.26
CA ASP A 570 14.23 3.35 -10.18
C ASP A 570 15.38 3.68 -9.18
N ALA A 571 16.49 2.93 -9.27
CA ALA A 571 17.65 3.09 -8.39
C ALA A 571 18.31 4.49 -8.44
N HIS A 572 18.09 5.30 -9.49
CA HIS A 572 18.67 6.64 -9.62
C HIS A 572 17.84 7.51 -10.58
N GLN A 573 16.60 7.80 -10.21
CA GLN A 573 15.69 8.61 -11.03
C GLN A 573 16.25 10.01 -11.35
N GLY A 574 15.93 10.56 -12.53
CA GLY A 574 16.31 11.92 -12.92
C GLY A 574 16.76 12.04 -14.38
N PRO A 575 17.26 13.23 -14.79
CA PRO A 575 17.67 13.52 -16.16
C PRO A 575 18.75 12.56 -16.68
N LEU A 576 18.62 12.08 -17.92
CA LEU A 576 19.48 11.00 -18.45
C LEU A 576 20.99 11.32 -18.37
N LYS A 577 21.36 12.56 -18.70
CA LYS A 577 22.77 13.01 -18.72
C LYS A 577 23.43 12.93 -17.35
N GLU A 578 22.66 13.02 -16.28
CA GLU A 578 23.15 12.98 -14.90
C GLU A 578 23.14 11.55 -14.35
N THR A 579 22.10 10.78 -14.68
CA THR A 579 21.80 9.52 -14.00
C THR A 579 22.20 8.27 -14.77
N ALA A 580 22.50 8.38 -16.07
CA ALA A 580 23.02 7.29 -16.90
C ALA A 580 23.96 7.82 -18.02
N PRO A 581 25.13 8.38 -17.66
CA PRO A 581 26.09 8.84 -18.67
C PRO A 581 26.54 7.68 -19.55
N GLY A 582 26.45 7.85 -20.88
CA GLY A 582 26.80 6.83 -21.87
C GLY A 582 25.62 6.08 -22.46
N VAL A 583 24.40 6.25 -21.91
CA VAL A 583 23.19 5.81 -22.62
C VAL A 583 22.99 6.71 -23.83
N GLU A 584 22.87 6.08 -25.01
CA GLU A 584 22.58 6.76 -26.27
C GLU A 584 21.12 6.53 -26.61
N VAL A 585 20.40 7.60 -26.99
CA VAL A 585 18.99 7.55 -27.39
C VAL A 585 18.80 8.39 -28.64
N ALA A 586 18.08 7.85 -29.62
CA ALA A 586 17.57 8.59 -30.77
C ALA A 586 16.10 8.25 -30.98
N ALA A 587 15.31 9.23 -31.42
CA ALA A 587 13.90 9.06 -31.71
C ALA A 587 13.58 9.67 -33.09
N ARG A 588 12.61 9.07 -33.78
CA ARG A 588 12.11 9.53 -35.07
C ARG A 588 10.59 9.42 -35.12
N VAL A 589 9.90 10.55 -35.07
CA VAL A 589 8.47 10.64 -35.37
C VAL A 589 8.25 10.41 -36.86
N LYS A 590 7.27 9.58 -37.24
CA LYS A 590 6.94 9.27 -38.63
C LYS A 590 6.10 10.39 -39.23
N GLU A 591 6.30 10.68 -40.52
CA GLU A 591 5.58 11.74 -41.25
C GLU A 591 4.89 11.19 -42.50
N PRO A 592 3.55 11.27 -42.63
CA PRO A 592 2.59 11.79 -41.62
C PRO A 592 2.58 10.95 -40.34
N TYR A 593 2.05 11.53 -39.24
CA TYR A 593 2.01 10.87 -37.94
C TYR A 593 1.33 9.51 -38.04
N THR A 594 2.10 8.48 -37.72
CA THR A 594 1.72 7.06 -37.70
C THR A 594 2.51 6.35 -36.59
N GLY A 595 2.84 7.10 -35.54
CA GLY A 595 3.74 6.73 -34.45
C GLY A 595 5.20 7.13 -34.69
N TYR A 596 6.10 6.40 -34.06
CA TYR A 596 7.50 6.79 -33.92
C TYR A 596 8.42 5.58 -33.75
N GLU A 597 9.71 5.78 -34.01
CA GLU A 597 10.77 4.80 -33.77
C GLU A 597 11.74 5.35 -32.72
N ILE A 598 12.20 4.50 -31.81
CA ILE A 598 13.20 4.83 -30.80
C ILE A 598 14.32 3.79 -30.85
N GLU A 599 15.57 4.25 -30.80
CA GLU A 599 16.75 3.42 -30.64
C GLU A 599 17.50 3.80 -29.37
N VAL A 600 17.90 2.78 -28.62
CA VAL A 600 18.59 2.94 -27.35
C VAL A 600 19.78 1.99 -27.27
N THR A 601 20.94 2.52 -26.87
CA THR A 601 22.06 1.70 -26.37
C THR A 601 22.22 1.94 -24.88
N VAL A 602 22.12 0.89 -24.06
CA VAL A 602 22.30 0.93 -22.61
C VAL A 602 23.59 0.19 -22.25
N PRO A 603 24.68 0.89 -21.91
CA PRO A 603 25.90 0.27 -21.42
C PRO A 603 25.63 -0.53 -20.13
N PHE A 604 26.23 -1.71 -19.98
CA PHE A 604 26.11 -2.48 -18.73
C PHE A 604 26.66 -1.74 -17.51
N THR A 605 27.57 -0.78 -17.72
CA THR A 605 28.19 0.04 -16.67
C THR A 605 27.23 1.03 -15.99
N VAL A 606 26.08 1.33 -16.60
CA VAL A 606 25.05 2.22 -15.98
C VAL A 606 23.99 1.44 -15.21
N LEU A 607 24.00 0.11 -15.29
CA LEU A 607 23.06 -0.74 -14.57
C LEU A 607 23.39 -0.75 -13.07
N PRO A 608 22.38 -0.84 -12.19
CA PRO A 608 22.56 -0.76 -10.73
C PRO A 608 23.11 -2.04 -10.10
N ASP A 609 23.42 -3.06 -10.89
CA ASP A 609 24.03 -4.31 -10.43
C ASP A 609 24.76 -4.98 -11.62
N ALA A 610 25.62 -5.95 -11.35
CA ALA A 610 26.16 -6.84 -12.35
C ALA A 610 25.02 -7.58 -13.08
N ILE A 611 25.26 -7.94 -14.35
CA ILE A 611 24.26 -8.67 -15.13
C ILE A 611 24.34 -10.17 -14.87
N ARG A 612 23.18 -10.80 -14.80
CA ARG A 612 23.02 -12.25 -14.86
C ARG A 612 22.46 -12.64 -16.22
N ALA A 613 23.35 -12.93 -17.16
CA ALA A 613 23.06 -13.17 -18.57
C ALA A 613 22.04 -14.28 -18.85
N ASP A 614 21.82 -15.22 -17.94
CA ASP A 614 20.82 -16.29 -18.09
C ASP A 614 19.43 -15.98 -17.52
N SER A 615 19.24 -14.82 -16.87
CA SER A 615 17.97 -14.54 -16.20
C SER A 615 17.65 -13.06 -15.99
N MET A 616 18.18 -12.13 -16.78
CA MET A 616 17.87 -10.70 -16.61
C MET A 616 16.36 -10.46 -16.69
N GLY A 617 15.82 -9.61 -15.82
CA GLY A 617 14.45 -9.13 -15.96
C GLY A 617 14.40 -8.00 -17.00
N PHE A 618 13.43 -8.05 -17.91
CA PHE A 618 13.30 -7.10 -19.01
C PHE A 618 11.83 -6.80 -19.32
N ASN A 619 11.53 -5.54 -19.60
CA ASN A 619 10.22 -5.17 -20.14
C ASN A 619 10.32 -3.93 -21.04
N VAL A 620 9.41 -3.83 -21.99
CA VAL A 620 9.16 -2.60 -22.76
C VAL A 620 7.67 -2.33 -22.70
N VAL A 621 7.31 -1.11 -22.30
CA VAL A 621 5.93 -0.62 -22.29
C VAL A 621 5.84 0.68 -23.09
N VAL A 622 4.65 0.93 -23.63
CA VAL A 622 4.31 2.13 -24.39
C VAL A 622 3.10 2.78 -23.72
N TYR A 623 3.20 4.08 -23.53
CA TYR A 623 2.12 4.95 -23.13
C TYR A 623 1.54 5.60 -24.38
N ASP A 624 0.24 5.46 -24.51
CA ASP A 624 -0.57 5.95 -25.61
C ASP A 624 -1.54 6.98 -25.03
N SER A 625 -1.44 8.23 -25.50
CA SER A 625 -2.12 9.37 -24.91
C SER A 625 -2.61 10.32 -25.98
N ASP A 626 -3.71 9.97 -26.63
CA ASP A 626 -4.47 10.79 -27.58
C ASP A 626 -4.99 12.14 -27.05
N THR A 627 -4.71 12.46 -25.79
CA THR A 627 -5.25 13.62 -25.11
C THR A 627 -4.37 14.85 -25.31
N THR A 628 -5.01 16.02 -25.40
CA THR A 628 -4.32 17.32 -25.44
C THR A 628 -4.22 17.99 -24.07
N ASP A 629 -4.91 17.45 -23.07
CA ASP A 629 -4.96 17.95 -21.69
C ASP A 629 -3.95 17.28 -20.74
N ARG A 630 -3.11 16.38 -21.29
CA ARG A 630 -2.09 15.62 -20.56
C ARG A 630 -2.71 14.66 -19.55
N THR A 631 -3.79 14.01 -19.93
CA THR A 631 -4.37 12.88 -19.20
C THR A 631 -3.95 11.60 -19.90
N GLY A 632 -3.31 10.68 -19.19
CA GLY A 632 -2.96 9.38 -19.78
C GLY A 632 -4.20 8.55 -20.11
N GLN A 633 -4.16 7.81 -21.21
CA GLN A 633 -5.31 7.06 -21.72
C GLN A 633 -5.08 5.55 -21.66
N SER A 634 -4.03 5.05 -22.32
CA SER A 634 -3.80 3.62 -22.52
C SER A 634 -2.33 3.24 -22.33
N ARG A 635 -2.10 2.00 -21.91
CA ARG A 635 -0.76 1.42 -21.70
C ARG A 635 -0.69 0.05 -22.33
N ILE A 636 0.27 -0.15 -23.22
CA ILE A 636 0.56 -1.46 -23.84
C ILE A 636 1.98 -1.92 -23.50
N GLY A 637 2.29 -3.20 -23.64
CA GLY A 637 3.67 -3.67 -23.45
C GLY A 637 3.90 -5.15 -23.72
N TRP A 638 5.09 -5.63 -23.34
CA TRP A 638 5.48 -7.04 -23.50
C TRP A 638 5.01 -7.93 -22.34
N SER A 639 5.41 -7.61 -21.10
CA SER A 639 4.88 -8.23 -19.88
C SER A 639 3.94 -7.27 -19.18
N THR A 640 2.66 -7.62 -19.15
CA THR A 640 1.53 -6.70 -18.93
C THR A 640 0.66 -7.08 -17.72
N PHE A 641 1.28 -7.29 -16.55
CA PHE A 641 0.56 -7.59 -15.32
C PHE A 641 0.15 -6.32 -14.55
N PRO A 642 -1.04 -6.23 -13.92
CA PRO A 642 -1.43 -5.08 -13.09
C PRO A 642 -0.36 -4.68 -12.06
N GLY A 643 0.19 -3.47 -12.17
CA GLY A 643 1.30 -2.95 -11.36
C GLY A 643 2.73 -3.25 -11.89
N VAL A 644 2.90 -3.78 -13.11
CA VAL A 644 4.21 -4.23 -13.63
C VAL A 644 5.30 -3.16 -13.59
N GLN A 645 4.93 -1.89 -13.69
CA GLN A 645 5.84 -0.74 -13.61
C GLN A 645 6.61 -0.60 -12.28
N ALA A 646 6.25 -1.36 -11.24
CA ALA A 646 6.91 -1.39 -9.94
C ALA A 646 7.29 -2.79 -9.43
N ASP A 647 6.92 -3.85 -10.15
CA ASP A 647 7.09 -5.24 -9.71
C ASP A 647 8.02 -6.01 -10.67
N PRO A 648 9.35 -5.86 -10.52
CA PRO A 648 10.32 -6.45 -11.45
C PRO A 648 10.29 -7.98 -11.51
N TYR A 649 9.81 -8.65 -10.45
CA TYR A 649 9.65 -10.10 -10.47
C TYR A 649 8.63 -10.60 -11.51
N ARG A 650 7.80 -9.71 -12.08
CA ARG A 650 6.83 -10.01 -13.16
C ARG A 650 7.28 -9.51 -14.53
N TRP A 651 8.49 -8.95 -14.65
CA TRP A 651 9.06 -8.62 -15.95
C TRP A 651 9.38 -9.90 -16.73
N GLY A 652 9.47 -9.78 -18.06
CA GLY A 652 9.89 -10.91 -18.88
C GLY A 652 11.34 -11.30 -18.59
N VAL A 653 11.72 -12.50 -18.99
CA VAL A 653 13.10 -12.98 -18.86
C VAL A 653 13.86 -12.71 -20.15
N LEU A 654 15.01 -12.07 -20.05
CA LEU A 654 15.95 -11.85 -21.14
C LEU A 654 17.21 -12.68 -20.91
N THR A 655 17.57 -13.50 -21.90
CA THR A 655 18.82 -14.27 -21.91
C THR A 655 19.78 -13.74 -22.97
N LEU A 656 21.07 -13.65 -22.60
CA LEU A 656 22.17 -13.13 -23.42
C LEU A 656 23.24 -14.22 -23.62
N PRO A 657 23.06 -15.14 -24.58
CA PRO A 657 23.96 -16.29 -24.73
C PRO A 657 25.42 -15.91 -24.99
N GLY A 658 26.33 -16.53 -24.25
CA GLY A 658 27.77 -16.34 -24.41
C GLY A 658 28.37 -15.21 -23.56
N LEU A 659 27.55 -14.40 -22.89
CA LEU A 659 28.04 -13.51 -21.83
C LEU A 659 28.18 -14.27 -20.51
N PRO A 660 29.19 -13.93 -19.67
CA PRO A 660 29.31 -14.50 -18.34
C PRO A 660 28.24 -13.94 -17.40
N ASN A 661 27.79 -14.77 -16.46
CA ASN A 661 27.00 -14.30 -15.33
C ASN A 661 27.91 -13.58 -14.33
N GLY A 662 27.58 -12.34 -13.98
CA GLY A 662 28.19 -11.60 -12.88
C GLY A 662 27.52 -11.93 -11.54
N GLU A 663 28.32 -11.98 -10.48
CA GLU A 663 27.81 -12.06 -9.11
C GLU A 663 27.16 -10.73 -8.71
N SER A 664 26.01 -10.80 -8.05
CA SER A 664 25.28 -9.62 -7.58
C SER A 664 26.16 -8.79 -6.63
N ASN A 665 26.26 -7.50 -6.93
CA ASN A 665 26.92 -6.45 -6.17
C ASN A 665 26.15 -5.14 -6.42
N PRO A 666 24.94 -4.99 -5.83
CA PRO A 666 24.04 -3.89 -6.13
C PRO A 666 24.60 -2.56 -5.63
N VAL A 667 24.36 -1.50 -6.40
CA VAL A 667 24.66 -0.11 -6.05
C VAL A 667 23.55 0.42 -5.14
N GLU A 668 23.91 1.09 -4.05
CA GLU A 668 22.96 1.74 -3.15
C GLU A 668 22.10 2.76 -3.92
N PRO A 669 20.75 2.68 -3.84
CA PRO A 669 19.89 3.57 -4.61
C PRO A 669 19.92 5.02 -4.10
N ILE A 670 19.83 5.95 -5.04
CA ILE A 670 19.71 7.38 -4.77
C ILE A 670 18.22 7.74 -4.82
N ILE A 671 17.59 7.62 -3.65
CA ILE A 671 16.14 7.88 -3.46
C ILE A 671 15.93 9.29 -2.90
N PRO A 672 14.98 10.09 -3.43
CA PRO A 672 14.59 11.36 -2.82
C PRO A 672 14.12 11.16 -1.37
N ARG A 673 14.78 11.82 -0.42
CA ARG A 673 14.42 11.74 1.02
C ARG A 673 13.76 13.00 1.56
N THR A 674 13.53 13.99 0.71
CA THR A 674 12.98 15.29 1.14
C THR A 674 11.45 15.23 1.14
N ALA A 675 10.85 15.22 2.33
CA ALA A 675 9.40 15.34 2.49
C ALA A 675 8.93 16.80 2.46
N ALA A 676 7.69 17.02 2.04
CA ALA A 676 6.97 18.26 2.37
C ALA A 676 6.83 18.35 3.89
N GLN A 677 7.23 19.48 4.47
CA GLN A 677 7.31 19.64 5.92
C GLN A 677 6.10 20.39 6.47
N SER A 678 5.49 19.84 7.52
CA SER A 678 4.37 20.47 8.23
C SER A 678 4.76 21.81 8.86
N THR A 679 6.04 22.01 9.18
CA THR A 679 6.61 23.29 9.66
C THR A 679 6.64 24.39 8.59
N LEU A 680 6.44 24.02 7.31
CA LEU A 680 6.35 24.94 6.17
C LEU A 680 4.91 25.14 5.68
N SER A 681 3.93 24.54 6.35
CA SER A 681 2.52 24.57 5.98
C SER A 681 1.72 25.44 6.95
N PRO A 682 1.26 26.64 6.53
CA PRO A 682 0.44 27.51 7.40
C PRO A 682 -0.79 26.80 7.96
N THR A 683 -1.45 25.96 7.16
CA THR A 683 -2.65 25.22 7.59
C THR A 683 -2.32 24.15 8.63
N SER A 684 -1.19 23.45 8.49
CA SER A 684 -0.72 22.49 9.50
C SER A 684 -0.32 23.19 10.80
N ILE A 685 0.32 24.36 10.71
CA ILE A 685 0.69 25.20 11.87
C ILE A 685 -0.56 25.71 12.60
N ILE A 686 -1.53 26.25 11.86
CA ILE A 686 -2.80 26.73 12.44
C ILE A 686 -3.55 25.58 13.12
N GLN A 687 -3.59 24.41 12.47
CA GLN A 687 -4.19 23.22 13.08
C GLN A 687 -3.49 22.89 14.41
N SER A 688 -2.17 22.72 14.40
CA SER A 688 -1.38 22.35 15.59
C SER A 688 -1.51 23.38 16.72
N ALA A 689 -1.53 24.66 16.39
CA ALA A 689 -1.75 25.74 17.35
C ALA A 689 -3.16 25.72 17.97
N THR A 690 -4.15 25.16 17.26
CA THR A 690 -5.55 25.11 17.69
C THR A 690 -5.88 23.86 18.51
N ASP A 691 -5.44 22.69 18.05
CA ASP A 691 -5.76 21.40 18.70
C ASP A 691 -4.67 20.91 19.67
N GLY A 692 -3.49 21.56 19.67
CA GLY A 692 -2.37 21.22 20.53
C GLY A 692 -1.64 19.93 20.13
N VAL A 693 -1.98 19.34 18.98
CA VAL A 693 -1.28 18.16 18.46
C VAL A 693 0.04 18.63 17.84
N PRO A 694 1.20 18.05 18.20
CA PRO A 694 2.49 18.49 17.67
C PRO A 694 2.57 18.37 16.15
N LEU A 695 3.21 19.35 15.49
CA LEU A 695 3.46 19.31 14.05
C LEU A 695 4.15 18.01 13.65
N ALA A 696 3.59 17.33 12.65
CA ALA A 696 4.05 16.04 12.17
C ALA A 696 4.18 14.92 13.21
N GLY A 697 3.49 15.03 14.34
CA GLY A 697 3.64 14.08 15.45
C GLY A 697 5.07 14.05 15.98
N ARG A 698 5.88 15.09 15.78
CA ARG A 698 7.23 15.24 16.34
C ARG A 698 7.16 15.55 17.85
N PRO A 699 8.28 15.43 18.58
CA PRO A 699 8.33 15.87 19.98
C PRO A 699 7.87 17.33 20.13
N PRO A 700 6.95 17.65 21.05
CA PRO A 700 6.58 19.04 21.32
C PRO A 700 7.66 19.75 22.14
N LEU A 701 7.87 21.03 21.84
CA LEU A 701 8.47 21.94 22.83
C LEU A 701 7.47 22.16 23.99
N PRO A 702 7.95 22.52 25.20
CA PRO A 702 7.06 22.77 26.34
C PRO A 702 5.92 23.74 26.02
N ALA A 703 4.74 23.51 26.58
CA ALA A 703 3.59 24.40 26.38
C ALA A 703 3.92 25.85 26.74
N GLY A 704 3.47 26.81 25.91
CA GLY A 704 3.78 28.22 26.09
C GLY A 704 5.18 28.64 25.63
N THR A 705 5.92 27.74 24.96
CA THR A 705 7.24 28.09 24.41
C THR A 705 7.18 29.23 23.40
N ILE A 706 6.11 29.31 22.61
CA ILE A 706 5.80 30.41 21.71
C ILE A 706 4.33 30.79 21.84
N ALA A 707 4.04 32.08 21.80
CA ALA A 707 2.70 32.61 21.64
C ALA A 707 2.73 33.84 20.73
N LEU A 708 1.77 33.93 19.81
CA LEU A 708 1.53 35.15 19.05
C LEU A 708 0.51 35.99 19.83
N THR A 709 0.90 37.18 20.26
CA THR A 709 0.09 38.01 21.17
C THR A 709 -0.73 39.06 20.42
N ASN A 710 -0.27 39.47 19.24
CA ASN A 710 -0.95 40.47 18.44
C ASN A 710 -0.55 40.36 16.97
N LEU A 711 -1.47 40.69 16.07
CA LEU A 711 -1.21 40.90 14.65
C LEU A 711 -1.79 42.26 14.29
N THR A 712 -1.01 43.12 13.65
CA THR A 712 -1.46 44.46 13.20
C THR A 712 -1.07 44.74 11.75
N GLY A 713 -1.89 45.50 11.01
CA GLY A 713 -1.51 46.07 9.71
C GLY A 713 -1.92 45.30 8.45
N ALA A 714 -2.93 44.41 8.45
CA ALA A 714 -3.30 43.65 7.24
C ALA A 714 -3.80 44.52 6.05
N GLY A 715 -4.31 45.72 6.31
CA GLY A 715 -4.69 46.71 5.29
C GLY A 715 -3.53 47.57 4.76
N ARG A 716 -2.27 47.16 4.98
CA ARG A 716 -1.06 47.88 4.56
C ARG A 716 -0.13 46.94 3.78
N ASP A 717 0.95 47.49 3.24
CA ASP A 717 2.02 46.73 2.59
C ASP A 717 2.90 45.92 3.58
N ARG A 718 2.67 46.07 4.88
CA ARG A 718 3.35 45.37 5.96
C ARG A 718 2.40 45.04 7.11
N ALA A 719 2.53 43.83 7.61
CA ALA A 719 1.94 43.40 8.87
C ALA A 719 3.03 43.21 9.94
N THR A 720 2.65 43.47 11.19
CA THR A 720 3.52 43.32 12.37
C THR A 720 2.92 42.30 13.30
N VAL A 721 3.71 41.28 13.62
CA VAL A 721 3.36 40.21 14.55
C VAL A 721 4.15 40.40 15.83
N GLU A 722 3.44 40.51 16.95
CA GLU A 722 4.04 40.48 18.28
C GLU A 722 3.98 39.05 18.80
N LEU A 723 5.11 38.58 19.33
CA LEU A 723 5.23 37.23 19.86
C LEU A 723 6.08 37.19 21.11
N THR A 724 5.86 36.17 21.93
CA THR A 724 6.66 35.86 23.12
C THR A 724 7.28 34.48 22.98
N VAL A 725 8.57 34.37 23.29
CA VAL A 725 9.29 33.09 23.30
C VAL A 725 9.90 32.84 24.67
N SER A 726 9.74 31.64 25.19
CA SER A 726 10.34 31.23 26.46
C SER A 726 11.81 30.82 26.29
N GLU A 727 12.54 30.64 27.39
CA GLU A 727 13.92 30.10 27.38
C GLU A 727 14.02 28.74 26.66
N ALA A 728 12.98 27.91 26.73
CA ALA A 728 12.98 26.62 26.04
C ALA A 728 13.07 26.80 24.51
N GLY A 729 12.47 27.88 23.98
CA GLY A 729 12.46 28.19 22.56
C GLY A 729 13.63 29.06 22.09
N ALA A 730 14.41 29.62 23.03
CA ALA A 730 15.55 30.46 22.69
C ALA A 730 16.59 29.67 21.88
N GLY A 731 17.16 30.32 20.86
CA GLY A 731 18.09 29.71 19.91
C GLY A 731 17.44 28.89 18.79
N GLY A 732 16.12 28.66 18.85
CA GLY A 732 15.39 27.92 17.82
C GLY A 732 15.22 28.69 16.50
N GLU A 733 14.75 27.98 15.49
CA GLU A 733 14.38 28.51 14.18
C GLU A 733 12.88 28.81 14.13
N LEU A 734 12.51 30.08 13.95
CA LEU A 734 11.13 30.53 13.83
C LEU A 734 10.78 30.77 12.36
N ARG A 735 9.70 30.15 11.90
CA ARG A 735 9.08 30.42 10.60
C ARG A 735 7.72 31.02 10.83
N LEU A 736 7.50 32.20 10.27
CA LEU A 736 6.25 32.94 10.38
C LEU A 736 5.63 33.09 8.99
N PHE A 737 4.35 32.77 8.89
CA PHE A 737 3.54 32.88 7.68
C PHE A 737 2.37 33.82 7.95
N LEU A 738 2.09 34.71 7.01
CA LEU A 738 0.89 35.51 6.96
C LEU A 738 -0.04 34.92 5.91
N TRP A 739 -1.10 34.27 6.38
CA TRP A 739 -2.00 33.43 5.60
C TRP A 739 -3.35 34.12 5.38
N ASP A 740 -3.78 34.16 4.12
CA ASP A 740 -5.10 34.59 3.69
C ASP A 740 -6.05 33.36 3.74
N PRO A 741 -6.96 33.28 4.73
CA PRO A 741 -7.86 32.14 4.85
C PRO A 741 -8.93 32.10 3.76
N GLU A 742 -9.24 33.24 3.13
CA GLU A 742 -10.28 33.33 2.10
C GLU A 742 -9.77 32.81 0.75
N LYS A 743 -8.57 33.27 0.34
CA LYS A 743 -7.96 32.84 -0.93
C LYS A 743 -7.03 31.63 -0.80
N ARG A 744 -6.85 31.11 0.42
CA ARG A 744 -5.97 29.97 0.73
C ARG A 744 -4.56 30.14 0.18
N ARG A 745 -3.93 31.29 0.48
CA ARG A 745 -2.56 31.58 0.04
C ARG A 745 -1.73 32.30 1.10
N THR A 746 -0.43 32.13 1.02
CA THR A 746 0.53 32.89 1.84
C THR A 746 0.78 34.25 1.20
N LEU A 747 0.66 35.33 1.98
CA LEU A 747 0.90 36.71 1.56
C LEU A 747 2.25 37.27 2.01
N GLY A 748 2.92 36.60 2.94
CA GLY A 748 4.21 37.02 3.45
C GLY A 748 4.81 35.96 4.37
N THR A 749 6.14 35.89 4.38
CA THR A 749 6.89 34.96 5.23
C THR A 749 8.06 35.66 5.91
N ALA A 750 8.45 35.14 7.07
CA ALA A 750 9.71 35.49 7.72
C ALA A 750 10.36 34.24 8.32
N LEU A 751 11.68 34.14 8.19
CA LEU A 751 12.52 33.12 8.80
C LEU A 751 13.50 33.82 9.74
N ILE A 752 13.53 33.41 11.00
CA ILE A 752 14.39 33.99 12.02
C ILE A 752 15.17 32.86 12.70
N HIS A 753 16.50 32.97 12.63
CA HIS A 753 17.42 32.06 13.31
C HIS A 753 17.90 32.65 14.63
N GLY A 754 18.18 31.81 15.63
CA GLY A 754 18.80 32.25 16.89
C GLY A 754 17.87 33.17 17.70
N LEU A 755 16.57 32.86 17.74
CA LEU A 755 15.56 33.70 18.36
C LEU A 755 15.85 33.89 19.87
N GLY A 756 15.81 35.13 20.37
CA GLY A 756 15.99 35.42 21.80
C GLY A 756 14.71 35.18 22.60
N ALA A 757 14.85 34.79 23.88
CA ALA A 757 13.73 34.73 24.82
C ALA A 757 13.11 36.13 25.06
N GLY A 758 11.85 36.16 25.47
CA GLY A 758 11.09 37.36 25.76
C GLY A 758 10.17 37.82 24.62
N LYS A 759 9.79 39.10 24.65
CA LYS A 759 8.92 39.72 23.64
C LYS A 759 9.74 40.05 22.39
N GLN A 760 9.19 39.70 21.24
CA GLN A 760 9.75 39.98 19.93
C GLN A 760 8.66 40.62 19.04
N THR A 761 9.11 41.45 18.11
CA THR A 761 8.24 42.07 17.11
C THR A 761 8.81 41.78 15.73
N VAL A 762 8.02 41.13 14.89
CA VAL A 762 8.42 40.73 13.54
C VAL A 762 7.55 41.47 12.54
N SER A 763 8.17 42.26 11.67
CA SER A 763 7.48 42.98 10.60
C SER A 763 7.71 42.28 9.27
N VAL A 764 6.63 41.81 8.65
CA VAL A 764 6.62 41.02 7.42
C VAL A 764 5.96 41.84 6.31
N ARG A 765 6.59 41.87 5.13
CA ARG A 765 6.01 42.49 3.94
C ARG A 765 4.87 41.63 3.41
N LEU A 766 3.81 42.28 2.97
CA LEU A 766 2.67 41.65 2.33
C LEU A 766 2.74 41.83 0.82
N ASP A 767 2.49 40.75 0.10
CA ASP A 767 2.38 40.74 -1.37
C ASP A 767 1.05 41.33 -1.85
N ASP A 768 0.03 41.36 -0.98
CA ASP A 768 -1.29 41.94 -1.24
C ASP A 768 -1.96 42.39 0.07
N THR A 769 -2.90 43.34 0.00
CA THR A 769 -3.68 43.80 1.16
C THR A 769 -4.95 42.98 1.32
N VAL A 770 -5.29 42.61 2.55
CA VAL A 770 -6.49 41.81 2.86
C VAL A 770 -7.20 42.33 4.11
N GLN A 771 -8.50 42.00 4.22
CA GLN A 771 -9.33 42.36 5.38
C GLN A 771 -9.08 41.42 6.58
N THR A 772 -8.82 40.15 6.30
CA THR A 772 -8.59 39.12 7.30
C THR A 772 -7.25 38.46 7.07
N LEU A 773 -6.45 38.33 8.14
CA LEU A 773 -5.12 37.73 8.07
C LEU A 773 -4.87 36.85 9.28
N VAL A 774 -4.31 35.66 9.04
CA VAL A 774 -3.86 34.77 10.10
C VAL A 774 -2.34 34.72 10.11
N ALA A 775 -1.73 35.06 11.24
CA ALA A 775 -0.32 34.79 11.47
C ALA A 775 -0.17 33.37 12.00
N ALA A 776 0.66 32.55 11.36
CA ALA A 776 0.96 31.18 11.73
C ALA A 776 2.47 31.03 11.90
N ALA A 777 2.91 30.59 13.08
CA ALA A 777 4.32 30.44 13.42
C ALA A 777 4.66 29.00 13.82
N SER A 778 5.68 28.43 13.18
CA SER A 778 6.35 27.21 13.66
C SER A 778 7.70 27.58 14.27
N LEU A 779 8.03 26.96 15.40
CA LEU A 779 9.33 27.08 16.06
C LEU A 779 9.94 25.68 16.17
N VAL A 780 11.15 25.51 15.64
CA VAL A 780 11.88 24.23 15.66
C VAL A 780 13.18 24.38 16.45
N LYS A 781 13.44 23.45 17.36
CA LYS A 781 14.69 23.36 18.11
C LYS A 781 14.97 21.91 18.47
N ASP A 782 16.14 21.40 18.11
CA ASP A 782 16.59 20.03 18.41
C ASP A 782 15.52 18.98 18.06
N GLU A 783 14.96 19.07 16.85
CA GLU A 783 13.83 18.27 16.31
C GLU A 783 12.46 18.50 16.95
N ALA A 784 12.40 19.09 18.14
CA ALA A 784 11.16 19.45 18.81
C ALA A 784 10.50 20.66 18.15
N VAL A 785 9.17 20.69 18.20
CA VAL A 785 8.34 21.67 17.49
C VAL A 785 7.35 22.35 18.40
N ALA A 786 7.08 23.63 18.14
CA ALA A 786 5.89 24.32 18.63
C ALA A 786 5.20 25.06 17.48
N ALA A 787 3.89 25.23 17.64
CA ALA A 787 3.07 26.02 16.73
C ALA A 787 2.33 27.10 17.52
N ALA A 788 2.17 28.28 16.92
CA ALA A 788 1.29 29.33 17.42
C ALA A 788 0.59 30.00 16.25
N ALA A 789 -0.66 30.41 16.45
CA ALA A 789 -1.41 31.17 15.47
C ALA A 789 -2.22 32.28 16.14
N THR A 790 -2.41 33.39 15.46
CA THR A 790 -3.33 34.46 15.85
C THR A 790 -3.99 35.05 14.63
N GLU A 791 -5.26 35.38 14.74
CA GLU A 791 -6.00 36.10 13.72
C GLU A 791 -5.96 37.61 14.01
N GLY A 792 -5.91 38.41 12.97
CA GLY A 792 -6.16 39.84 13.03
C GLY A 792 -7.33 40.16 12.10
N ALA A 793 -8.41 40.70 12.66
CA ALA A 793 -9.52 41.28 11.91
C ALA A 793 -9.27 42.79 11.80
N PHE A 794 -9.33 43.35 10.59
CA PHE A 794 -8.94 44.74 10.31
C PHE A 794 -10.00 45.55 9.61
#